data_AF-A0A928TQ80-F1
#
_entry.id   AF-A0A928TQ80-F1
#
_cell.length_a   1.000
_cell.length_b   1.000
_cell.length_c   1.000
_cell.angle_alpha   90.00
_cell.angle_beta   90.00
_cell.angle_gamma   90.00
#
_symmetry.space_group_name_H-M   'P 1'
#
loop_
_entity.id
_entity.type
_entity.pdbx_description
1 polymer ?
#
loop_
_entity_poly.entity_id
_entity_poly.type
_entity_poly.pdbx_seq_one_letter_code
_entity_poly.pdbx_strand_id
1 'polypeptide(L)'
;MLELPSVTLVCADTLNHGLAVRALALCRERVRFGRALFLADRAPTPLPPGVEWRPIAPLDSRDAYSSLMIKGLSAHVETTHALVVQWDGYVVNPDAWTDEFLAYDYIGAPWFWAPEGARVGNGGFSLRSRKLLDALADPAVVVDGNEDVTICRTHRRHLEERHAIRFAPEALAARFSFEAAYPIGRPFGFHGLFNFARVESDATIAALAPAVSDAIAGSPQMHSLMRNCVALGHTQAAIAIANRIVAAVPDHEEALRVRADAGRALARGPAAGRNEPCPCGSGKRFKACHGALAPAPKAAKDAETLTREGIEAHRSGRIDDAKRRYEAALAVAPDHPYAGHFLAVIAMQRRDYAVAIPALERTVRERPDEPDFHNNLGLAYAGVDRFDDAIAAHRRSIALRPENASAWNNLGLALVEQCRHAEAVDAYRRALAIDPAFPKGRWNLAMARLMLGDRGGWSDYEARLDIDELGHPPDIPGVARWRGGEASGRTILLDAEQGYGDMLQFIRYAKALAARGARVIVRARDPIADLIRTAPGVADVVSIDATPPADGWLPLMSLPGVLGIDPHGEAPDPPYLRADAARVEAMRAKLATRRAKLKVGLSWAGNPVQQNNRRRSIPLALLAPLLERDDIAWYSLQRVDGEDEMASVPAARSLVLADERNEFMGKAALMEALDLVVSVCTSNAHLAGALARPTWIALAYAPDWRWGTTGSSTRWYPTARLFRQGAPGDWTSVVREIGVALDRELDAR
;
A
#
# COMPACT_ATOMS: atom_id res chain seq x y z
N MET A 1 -0.99 -35.67 -6.74
CA MET A 1 -0.21 -35.53 -5.50
C MET A 1 1.24 -35.39 -5.91
N LEU A 2 1.94 -34.37 -5.43
CA LEU A 2 3.35 -34.14 -5.76
C LEU A 2 4.23 -35.24 -5.17
N GLU A 3 5.22 -35.72 -5.93
CA GLU A 3 6.12 -36.80 -5.50
C GLU A 3 7.53 -36.23 -5.29
N LEU A 4 8.04 -36.27 -4.06
CA LEU A 4 9.37 -35.77 -3.68
C LEU A 4 10.21 -36.90 -3.05
N PRO A 5 10.64 -37.90 -3.83
CA PRO A 5 11.39 -39.05 -3.31
C PRO A 5 12.76 -38.66 -2.74
N SER A 6 13.31 -37.53 -3.16
CA SER A 6 14.60 -36.99 -2.74
C SER A 6 14.53 -36.09 -1.50
N VAL A 7 13.34 -35.90 -0.93
CA VAL A 7 13.07 -35.02 0.21
C VAL A 7 12.53 -35.81 1.40
N THR A 8 13.11 -35.59 2.58
CA THR A 8 12.58 -36.06 3.86
C THR A 8 11.76 -34.95 4.51
N LEU A 9 10.49 -35.20 4.82
CA LEU A 9 9.70 -34.32 5.68
C LEU A 9 10.13 -34.54 7.14
N VAL A 10 10.46 -33.47 7.88
CA VAL A 10 10.90 -33.57 9.28
C VAL A 10 10.12 -32.59 10.14
N CYS A 11 9.61 -33.08 11.27
CA CYS A 11 9.13 -32.25 12.37
C CYS A 11 9.74 -32.74 13.67
N ALA A 12 10.26 -31.83 14.50
CA ALA A 12 10.77 -32.15 15.82
C ALA A 12 9.99 -31.36 16.87
N ASP A 13 9.48 -32.03 17.89
CA ASP A 13 8.72 -31.38 18.96
C ASP A 13 8.64 -32.30 20.19
N THR A 14 8.80 -31.72 21.40
CA THR A 14 8.66 -32.44 22.68
C THR A 14 7.59 -31.86 23.60
N LEU A 15 6.83 -30.87 23.12
CA LEU A 15 5.90 -30.06 23.93
C LEU A 15 4.47 -30.09 23.38
N ASN A 16 4.31 -29.92 22.08
CA ASN A 16 3.05 -29.83 21.34
C ASN A 16 2.87 -31.02 20.36
N HIS A 17 3.13 -32.25 20.83
CA HIS A 17 3.12 -33.47 20.02
C HIS A 17 1.91 -33.61 19.08
N GLY A 18 0.71 -33.34 19.58
CA GLY A 18 -0.51 -33.45 18.77
C GLY A 18 -0.54 -32.48 17.58
N LEU A 19 -0.06 -31.25 17.77
CA LEU A 19 0.01 -30.24 16.72
C LEU A 19 1.11 -30.58 15.69
N ALA A 20 2.26 -31.04 16.16
CA ALA A 20 3.37 -31.47 15.30
C ALA A 20 3.00 -32.71 14.45
N VAL A 21 2.36 -33.70 15.06
CA VAL A 21 1.83 -34.89 14.38
C VAL A 21 0.83 -34.51 13.30
N ARG A 22 -0.06 -33.55 13.58
CA ARG A 22 -1.01 -33.03 12.60
C ARG A 22 -0.31 -32.32 11.45
N ALA A 23 0.71 -31.50 11.72
CA ALA A 23 1.49 -30.83 10.68
C ALA A 23 2.11 -31.83 9.70
N LEU A 24 2.66 -32.92 10.23
CA LEU A 24 3.17 -34.02 9.41
C LEU A 24 2.07 -34.69 8.59
N ALA A 25 0.89 -34.93 9.17
CA ALA A 25 -0.23 -35.53 8.44
C ALA A 25 -0.69 -34.65 7.28
N LEU A 26 -0.92 -33.35 7.52
CA LEU A 26 -1.38 -32.39 6.51
C LEU A 26 -0.40 -32.21 5.35
N CYS A 27 0.90 -32.14 5.65
CA CYS A 27 1.92 -32.06 4.60
C CYS A 27 1.90 -33.32 3.72
N ARG A 28 1.68 -34.50 4.32
CA ARG A 28 1.65 -35.79 3.61
C ARG A 28 0.37 -36.09 2.86
N GLU A 29 -0.75 -35.48 3.25
CA GLU A 29 -1.99 -35.52 2.45
C GLU A 29 -1.80 -34.84 1.09
N ARG A 30 -0.85 -33.90 0.99
CA ARG A 30 -0.63 -33.05 -0.20
C ARG A 30 0.58 -33.46 -1.02
N VAL A 31 1.57 -34.10 -0.39
CA VAL A 31 2.86 -34.46 -1.00
C VAL A 31 3.33 -35.83 -0.53
N ARG A 32 3.75 -36.69 -1.46
CA ARG A 32 4.42 -37.96 -1.14
C ARG A 32 5.93 -37.73 -1.04
N PHE A 33 6.43 -37.69 0.18
CA PHE A 33 7.86 -37.58 0.47
C PHE A 33 8.54 -38.94 0.45
N GLY A 34 9.85 -38.95 0.15
CA GLY A 34 10.66 -40.18 0.23
C GLY A 34 10.68 -40.78 1.63
N ARG A 35 10.74 -39.91 2.66
CA ARG A 35 10.58 -40.29 4.07
C ARG A 35 9.86 -39.18 4.83
N ALA A 36 9.25 -39.53 5.96
CA ALA A 36 8.69 -38.57 6.90
C ALA A 36 9.09 -38.95 8.32
N LEU A 37 9.70 -38.02 9.05
CA LEU A 37 10.27 -38.24 10.38
C LEU A 37 9.60 -37.34 11.41
N PHE A 38 9.25 -37.95 12.54
CA PHE A 38 8.88 -37.24 13.75
C PHE A 38 9.96 -37.46 14.83
N LEU A 39 10.68 -36.40 15.18
CA LEU A 39 11.72 -36.44 16.20
C LEU A 39 11.11 -35.99 17.54
N ALA A 40 10.96 -36.92 18.48
CA ALA A 40 10.38 -36.61 19.79
C ALA A 40 10.96 -37.49 20.91
N ASP A 41 10.89 -37.00 22.15
CA ASP A 41 11.31 -37.68 23.38
C ASP A 41 10.47 -38.94 23.69
N ARG A 42 9.27 -39.03 23.12
CA ARG A 42 8.34 -40.16 23.27
C ARG A 42 7.56 -40.39 21.99
N ALA A 43 7.12 -41.64 21.80
CA ALA A 43 6.31 -42.01 20.65
C ALA A 43 4.93 -41.32 20.71
N PRO A 44 4.45 -40.72 19.61
CA PRO A 44 3.11 -40.14 19.56
C PRO A 44 2.04 -41.23 19.39
N THR A 45 0.85 -40.97 19.95
CA THR A 45 -0.31 -41.88 19.84
C THR A 45 -1.55 -41.07 19.42
N PRO A 46 -2.09 -41.24 18.19
CA PRO A 46 -1.59 -42.07 17.08
C PRO A 46 -0.45 -41.41 16.28
N LEU A 47 0.45 -42.22 15.71
CA LEU A 47 1.42 -41.78 14.70
C LEU A 47 0.78 -41.84 13.30
N PRO A 48 0.91 -40.82 12.43
CA PRO A 48 0.31 -40.85 11.10
C PRO A 48 0.89 -41.99 10.23
N PRO A 49 0.08 -42.67 9.40
CA PRO A 49 0.56 -43.82 8.61
C PRO A 49 1.72 -43.47 7.68
N GLY A 50 2.89 -44.09 7.86
CA GLY A 50 4.09 -43.82 7.06
C GLY A 50 4.91 -42.60 7.49
N VAL A 51 4.66 -42.09 8.70
CA VAL A 51 5.63 -41.29 9.46
C VAL A 51 6.41 -42.23 10.36
N GLU A 52 7.71 -42.05 10.43
CA GLU A 52 8.61 -42.79 11.32
C GLU A 52 8.97 -41.92 12.51
N TRP A 53 8.80 -42.46 13.73
CA TRP A 53 9.24 -41.79 14.94
C TRP A 53 10.70 -42.14 15.25
N ARG A 54 11.49 -41.14 15.65
CA ARG A 54 12.85 -41.32 16.15
C ARG A 54 13.00 -40.65 17.52
N PRO A 55 13.56 -41.34 18.52
CA PRO A 55 13.77 -40.78 19.83
C PRO A 55 14.86 -39.70 19.80
N ILE A 56 14.61 -38.58 20.48
CA ILE A 56 15.58 -37.51 20.75
C ILE A 56 15.55 -37.13 22.23
N ALA A 57 16.54 -36.37 22.68
CA ALA A 57 16.47 -35.74 24.00
C ALA A 57 15.32 -34.72 24.08
N PRO A 58 14.74 -34.48 25.27
CA PRO A 58 13.75 -33.42 25.47
C PRO A 58 14.25 -32.06 24.96
N LEU A 59 13.40 -31.32 24.24
CA LEU A 59 13.65 -29.96 23.78
C LEU A 59 13.00 -28.98 24.76
N ASP A 60 13.70 -28.77 25.88
CA ASP A 60 13.23 -27.94 27.01
C ASP A 60 13.42 -26.43 26.80
N SER A 61 14.12 -26.05 25.73
CA SER A 61 14.50 -24.68 25.44
C SER A 61 14.63 -24.45 23.94
N ARG A 62 14.59 -23.17 23.55
CA ARG A 62 14.84 -22.76 22.17
C ARG A 62 16.25 -23.16 21.71
N ASP A 63 17.24 -23.06 22.60
CA ASP A 63 18.62 -23.41 22.28
C ASP A 63 18.82 -24.92 22.10
N ALA A 64 18.09 -25.75 22.86
CA ALA A 64 18.07 -27.20 22.64
C ALA A 64 17.47 -27.54 21.27
N TYR A 65 16.37 -26.89 20.88
CA TYR A 65 15.78 -27.03 19.55
C TYR A 65 16.76 -26.59 18.44
N SER A 66 17.34 -25.39 18.57
CA SER A 66 18.32 -24.87 17.60
C SER A 66 19.53 -25.79 17.48
N SER A 67 20.01 -26.33 18.59
CA SER A 67 21.14 -27.26 18.63
C SER A 67 20.82 -28.57 17.91
N LEU A 68 19.63 -29.14 18.12
CA LEU A 68 19.19 -30.30 17.34
C LEU A 68 19.14 -29.97 15.84
N MET A 69 18.53 -28.83 15.48
CA MET A 69 18.35 -28.45 14.07
C MET A 69 19.65 -28.12 13.33
N ILE A 70 20.67 -27.64 14.04
CA ILE A 70 21.97 -27.28 13.46
C ILE A 70 22.96 -28.44 13.53
N LYS A 71 23.06 -29.13 14.66
CA LYS A 71 24.12 -30.13 14.91
C LYS A 71 23.63 -31.58 14.87
N GLY A 72 22.36 -31.83 15.18
CA GLY A 72 21.83 -33.19 15.29
C GLY A 72 21.05 -33.68 14.07
N LEU A 73 20.43 -32.79 13.30
CA LEU A 73 19.48 -33.15 12.25
C LEU A 73 20.10 -34.01 11.13
N SER A 74 21.39 -33.80 10.81
CA SER A 74 22.10 -34.58 9.79
C SER A 74 22.10 -36.10 10.10
N ALA A 75 22.15 -36.49 11.36
CA ALA A 75 22.13 -37.91 11.75
C ALA A 75 20.82 -38.63 11.42
N HIS A 76 19.73 -37.88 11.18
CA HIS A 76 18.40 -38.42 10.94
C HIS A 76 17.97 -38.39 9.47
N VAL A 77 18.54 -37.49 8.66
CA VAL A 77 18.15 -37.31 7.26
C VAL A 77 19.06 -38.14 6.36
N GLU A 78 18.51 -38.97 5.49
CA GLU A 78 19.28 -39.79 4.53
C GLU A 78 19.06 -39.37 3.07
N THR A 79 18.01 -38.58 2.80
CA THR A 79 17.72 -38.09 1.46
C THR A 79 18.54 -36.84 1.15
N THR A 80 18.46 -36.35 -0.10
CA THR A 80 19.25 -35.20 -0.54
C THR A 80 18.83 -33.88 0.12
N HIS A 81 17.59 -33.77 0.59
CA HIS A 81 17.03 -32.57 1.19
C HIS A 81 16.07 -32.91 2.33
N ALA A 82 15.99 -32.04 3.33
CA ALA A 82 14.99 -32.09 4.39
C ALA A 82 14.04 -30.89 4.27
N LEU A 83 12.74 -31.16 4.18
CA LEU A 83 11.72 -30.14 4.44
C LEU A 83 11.42 -30.14 5.93
N VAL A 84 11.96 -29.14 6.63
CA VAL A 84 11.75 -28.93 8.06
C VAL A 84 10.48 -28.12 8.25
N VAL A 85 9.54 -28.67 9.02
CA VAL A 85 8.30 -28.01 9.41
C VAL A 85 8.16 -28.00 10.93
N GLN A 86 7.66 -26.89 11.47
CA GLN A 86 7.18 -26.80 12.85
C GLN A 86 5.68 -27.09 12.92
N TRP A 87 5.14 -27.20 14.13
CA TRP A 87 3.72 -27.51 14.35
C TRP A 87 2.77 -26.45 13.74
N ASP A 88 3.27 -25.25 13.44
CA ASP A 88 2.56 -24.14 12.79
C ASP A 88 3.04 -23.84 11.36
N GLY A 89 3.68 -24.81 10.70
CA GLY A 89 4.08 -24.73 9.28
C GLY A 89 3.49 -25.89 8.45
N TYR A 90 2.88 -25.56 7.31
CA TYR A 90 2.25 -26.55 6.42
C TYR A 90 2.55 -26.30 4.94
N VAL A 91 2.51 -27.38 4.15
CA VAL A 91 2.38 -27.29 2.69
C VAL A 91 0.98 -26.79 2.35
N VAL A 92 0.87 -25.66 1.65
CA VAL A 92 -0.43 -25.08 1.24
C VAL A 92 -0.75 -25.23 -0.24
N ASN A 93 0.27 -25.28 -1.10
CA ASN A 93 0.07 -25.40 -2.53
C ASN A 93 1.13 -26.35 -3.14
N PRO A 94 0.86 -27.66 -3.25
CA PRO A 94 1.82 -28.58 -3.86
C PRO A 94 2.14 -28.23 -5.31
N ASP A 95 1.24 -27.56 -6.03
CA ASP A 95 1.44 -27.16 -7.43
C ASP A 95 2.45 -26.01 -7.59
N ALA A 96 2.82 -25.32 -6.51
CA ALA A 96 3.87 -24.30 -6.54
C ALA A 96 5.27 -24.89 -6.53
N TRP A 97 5.40 -26.20 -6.32
CA TRP A 97 6.69 -26.86 -6.33
C TRP A 97 7.36 -26.78 -7.70
N THR A 98 8.62 -26.39 -7.70
CA THR A 98 9.50 -26.52 -8.86
C THR A 98 10.83 -27.10 -8.42
N ASP A 99 11.42 -27.99 -9.22
CA ASP A 99 12.71 -28.61 -8.92
C ASP A 99 13.87 -27.61 -8.78
N GLU A 100 13.66 -26.37 -9.23
CA GLU A 100 14.52 -25.22 -8.94
C GLU A 100 14.81 -25.04 -7.43
N PHE A 101 13.86 -25.39 -6.54
CA PHE A 101 14.07 -25.33 -5.09
C PHE A 101 15.20 -26.25 -4.61
N LEU A 102 15.42 -27.38 -5.30
CA LEU A 102 16.46 -28.35 -4.98
C LEU A 102 17.85 -27.91 -5.47
N ALA A 103 17.95 -26.82 -6.24
CA ALA A 103 19.22 -26.27 -6.69
C ALA A 103 19.94 -25.43 -5.62
N TYR A 104 19.28 -25.20 -4.47
CA TYR A 104 19.75 -24.38 -3.37
C TYR A 104 19.88 -25.21 -2.08
N ASP A 105 20.87 -24.86 -1.28
CA ASP A 105 21.20 -25.55 -0.04
C ASP A 105 20.30 -25.10 1.14
N TYR A 106 19.74 -23.88 1.06
CA TYR A 106 18.76 -23.36 1.99
C TYR A 106 17.71 -22.49 1.29
N ILE A 107 16.44 -22.75 1.56
CA ILE A 107 15.33 -21.86 1.22
C ILE A 107 14.27 -21.85 2.33
N GLY A 108 13.81 -20.65 2.69
CA GLY A 108 12.78 -20.38 3.68
C GLY A 108 11.82 -19.30 3.16
N ALA A 109 11.39 -18.38 4.03
CA ALA A 109 10.52 -17.26 3.66
C ALA A 109 11.33 -15.97 3.45
N PRO A 110 10.79 -14.99 2.70
CA PRO A 110 11.36 -13.65 2.65
C PRO A 110 11.29 -12.90 3.99
N TRP A 111 12.40 -12.27 4.39
CA TRP A 111 12.49 -11.36 5.53
C TRP A 111 12.62 -9.91 5.07
N PHE A 112 11.51 -9.18 5.13
CA PHE A 112 11.43 -7.78 4.67
C PHE A 112 12.20 -6.79 5.57
N TRP A 113 12.52 -7.18 6.80
CA TRP A 113 13.27 -6.38 7.76
C TRP A 113 14.79 -6.62 7.70
N ALA A 114 15.24 -7.61 6.91
CA ALA A 114 16.66 -7.95 6.81
C ALA A 114 17.37 -7.15 5.70
N PRO A 115 18.68 -6.88 5.85
CA PRO A 115 19.47 -6.22 4.80
C PRO A 115 19.53 -7.06 3.53
N GLU A 116 19.70 -6.40 2.38
CA GLU A 116 19.80 -7.04 1.07
C GLU A 116 20.89 -8.12 1.05
N GLY A 117 20.60 -9.27 0.43
CA GLY A 117 21.48 -10.45 0.44
C GLY A 117 21.28 -11.40 1.63
N ALA A 118 20.59 -11.00 2.71
CA ALA A 118 20.27 -11.85 3.86
C ALA A 118 18.76 -11.96 4.15
N ARG A 119 17.93 -11.72 3.13
CA ARG A 119 16.46 -11.66 3.23
C ARG A 119 15.73 -12.99 3.09
N VAL A 120 16.42 -14.11 3.28
CA VAL A 120 15.79 -15.43 3.22
C VAL A 120 16.14 -16.18 4.48
N GLY A 121 15.11 -16.60 5.21
CA GLY A 121 15.24 -17.32 6.46
C GLY A 121 13.86 -17.71 6.95
N ASN A 122 13.70 -18.94 7.42
CA ASN A 122 12.52 -19.37 8.18
C ASN A 122 12.80 -20.73 8.81
N GLY A 123 12.97 -20.77 10.13
CA GLY A 123 13.20 -22.02 10.84
C GLY A 123 12.06 -23.04 10.70
N GLY A 124 10.82 -22.55 10.80
CA GLY A 124 9.60 -23.35 10.92
C GLY A 124 8.95 -23.82 9.63
N PHE A 125 9.41 -23.37 8.47
CA PHE A 125 9.15 -23.97 7.17
C PHE A 125 10.33 -23.72 6.21
N SER A 126 11.31 -24.64 6.18
CA SER A 126 12.51 -24.51 5.34
C SER A 126 12.88 -25.80 4.64
N LEU A 127 13.40 -25.69 3.43
CA LEU A 127 14.07 -26.80 2.73
C LEU A 127 15.59 -26.63 2.88
N ARG A 128 16.24 -27.69 3.33
CA ARG A 128 17.67 -27.73 3.68
C ARG A 128 18.33 -28.89 2.95
N SER A 129 19.39 -28.65 2.20
CA SER A 129 20.11 -29.74 1.53
C SER A 129 20.94 -30.55 2.53
N ARG A 130 21.24 -31.80 2.17
CA ARG A 130 22.20 -32.65 2.90
C ARG A 130 23.54 -31.95 3.07
N LYS A 131 24.01 -31.28 2.02
CA LYS A 131 25.25 -30.50 2.02
C LYS A 131 25.25 -29.42 3.09
N LEU A 132 24.15 -28.67 3.25
CA LEU A 132 24.02 -27.72 4.35
C LEU A 132 24.07 -28.42 5.71
N LEU A 133 23.30 -29.49 5.90
CA LEU A 133 23.26 -30.21 7.18
C LEU A 133 24.65 -30.72 7.60
N ASP A 134 25.46 -31.17 6.64
CA ASP A 134 26.83 -31.60 6.89
C ASP A 134 27.76 -30.40 7.18
N ALA A 135 27.61 -29.29 6.46
CA ALA A 135 28.38 -28.06 6.69
C ALA A 135 28.11 -27.45 8.07
N LEU A 136 26.88 -27.57 8.58
CA LEU A 136 26.51 -27.08 9.92
C LEU A 136 27.20 -27.86 11.04
N ALA A 137 27.78 -29.04 10.79
CA ALA A 137 28.59 -29.77 11.76
C ALA A 137 29.97 -29.12 12.02
N ASP A 138 30.41 -28.19 11.17
CA ASP A 138 31.67 -27.45 11.35
C ASP A 138 31.76 -26.85 12.77
N PRO A 139 32.84 -27.12 13.54
CA PRO A 139 33.02 -26.56 14.88
C PRO A 139 32.98 -25.02 14.93
N ALA A 140 33.30 -24.34 13.82
CA ALA A 140 33.21 -22.88 13.72
C ALA A 140 31.75 -22.36 13.71
N VAL A 141 30.79 -23.20 13.33
CA VAL A 141 29.36 -22.86 13.39
C VAL A 141 28.87 -23.08 14.82
N VAL A 142 28.92 -22.02 15.63
CA VAL A 142 28.41 -22.02 17.01
C VAL A 142 26.93 -21.65 17.01
N VAL A 143 26.13 -22.41 17.77
CA VAL A 143 24.70 -22.14 17.96
C VAL A 143 24.55 -20.95 18.91
N ASP A 144 24.01 -19.84 18.42
CA ASP A 144 23.77 -18.62 19.20
C ASP A 144 22.39 -18.05 18.84
N GLY A 145 21.39 -18.43 19.65
CA GLY A 145 20.00 -18.04 19.47
C GLY A 145 19.20 -18.92 18.49
N ASN A 146 18.41 -18.28 17.62
CA ASN A 146 17.53 -18.99 16.68
C ASN A 146 18.35 -19.70 15.60
N GLU A 147 17.90 -20.88 15.19
CA GLU A 147 18.58 -21.65 14.16
C GLU A 147 18.62 -20.95 12.81
N ASP A 148 17.53 -20.30 12.42
CA ASP A 148 17.45 -19.60 11.13
C ASP A 148 18.34 -18.35 11.11
N VAL A 149 18.41 -17.58 12.20
CA VAL A 149 19.34 -16.46 12.36
C VAL A 149 20.78 -16.96 12.35
N THR A 150 21.07 -18.06 13.05
CA THR A 150 22.41 -18.66 13.11
C THR A 150 22.88 -19.09 11.71
N ILE A 151 22.02 -19.79 10.96
CA ILE A 151 22.32 -20.30 9.61
C ILE A 151 22.37 -19.15 8.59
N CYS A 152 21.35 -18.29 8.56
CA CYS A 152 21.12 -17.35 7.46
C CYS A 152 21.77 -15.98 7.68
N ARG A 153 22.28 -15.70 8.87
CA ARG A 153 22.91 -14.41 9.20
C ARG A 153 24.28 -14.60 9.86
N THR A 154 24.32 -15.19 11.05
CA THR A 154 25.54 -15.25 11.86
C THR A 154 26.66 -15.99 11.14
N HIS A 155 26.36 -17.16 10.58
CA HIS A 155 27.36 -18.01 9.90
C HIS A 155 27.18 -18.09 8.39
N ARG A 156 26.28 -17.29 7.81
CA ARG A 156 25.99 -17.35 6.36
C ARG A 156 27.25 -17.20 5.52
N ARG A 157 28.05 -16.17 5.81
CA ARG A 157 29.29 -15.89 5.08
C ARG A 157 30.27 -17.07 5.18
N HIS A 158 30.45 -17.63 6.37
CA HIS A 158 31.31 -18.80 6.58
C HIS A 158 30.81 -20.02 5.78
N LEU A 159 29.49 -20.25 5.77
CA LEU A 159 28.87 -21.33 5.01
C LEU A 159 29.01 -21.13 3.49
N GLU A 160 28.82 -19.91 2.99
CA GLU A 160 29.00 -19.56 1.57
C GLU A 160 30.48 -19.69 1.14
N GLU A 161 31.43 -19.15 1.91
CA GLU A 161 32.85 -19.10 1.54
C GLU A 161 33.56 -20.45 1.74
N ARG A 162 33.32 -21.15 2.85
CA ARG A 162 34.07 -22.37 3.22
C ARG A 162 33.42 -23.66 2.72
N HIS A 163 32.09 -23.67 2.64
CA HIS A 163 31.31 -24.87 2.30
C HIS A 163 30.52 -24.71 0.99
N ALA A 164 30.69 -23.57 0.31
CA ALA A 164 30.02 -23.25 -0.96
C ALA A 164 28.49 -23.36 -0.87
N ILE A 165 27.90 -23.09 0.30
CA ILE A 165 26.45 -23.18 0.52
C ILE A 165 25.73 -22.12 -0.31
N ARG A 166 24.68 -22.54 -1.03
CA ARG A 166 23.86 -21.66 -1.85
C ARG A 166 22.53 -21.37 -1.16
N PHE A 167 22.33 -20.14 -0.70
CA PHE A 167 21.04 -19.67 -0.22
C PHE A 167 20.17 -19.22 -1.41
N ALA A 168 18.87 -19.56 -1.38
CA ALA A 168 17.95 -19.14 -2.43
C ALA A 168 17.79 -17.61 -2.49
N PRO A 169 17.58 -17.04 -3.70
CA PRO A 169 17.25 -15.63 -3.84
C PRO A 169 15.83 -15.34 -3.33
N GLU A 170 15.59 -14.09 -2.92
CA GLU A 170 14.31 -13.65 -2.34
C GLU A 170 13.10 -13.93 -3.25
N ALA A 171 13.25 -13.71 -4.56
CA ALA A 171 12.19 -13.98 -5.54
C ALA A 171 11.78 -15.47 -5.58
N LEU A 172 12.73 -16.38 -5.37
CA LEU A 172 12.44 -17.81 -5.31
C LEU A 172 11.86 -18.19 -3.94
N ALA A 173 12.37 -17.61 -2.85
CA ALA A 173 11.84 -17.78 -1.51
C ALA A 173 10.37 -17.36 -1.40
N ALA A 174 9.97 -16.26 -2.07
CA ALA A 174 8.60 -15.79 -2.13
C ALA A 174 7.63 -16.78 -2.79
N ARG A 175 8.13 -17.66 -3.69
CA ARG A 175 7.36 -18.76 -4.29
C ARG A 175 7.36 -20.02 -3.41
N PHE A 176 8.35 -20.16 -2.53
CA PHE A 176 8.50 -21.32 -1.65
C PHE A 176 7.65 -21.20 -0.39
N SER A 177 7.81 -20.13 0.39
CA SER A 177 7.06 -19.97 1.64
C SER A 177 6.85 -18.52 2.06
N PHE A 178 5.86 -18.29 2.93
CA PHE A 178 5.60 -16.99 3.54
C PHE A 178 5.47 -17.09 5.06
N GLU A 179 5.78 -15.98 5.72
CA GLU A 179 5.72 -15.85 7.18
C GLU A 179 4.78 -14.70 7.57
N ALA A 180 5.23 -13.43 7.56
CA ALA A 180 4.45 -12.29 8.06
C ALA A 180 3.68 -11.47 7.00
N ALA A 181 4.08 -11.53 5.72
CA ALA A 181 3.47 -10.74 4.64
C ALA A 181 2.47 -11.56 3.81
N TYR A 182 1.52 -10.87 3.18
CA TYR A 182 0.60 -11.46 2.22
C TYR A 182 1.40 -11.92 0.98
N PRO A 183 1.42 -13.21 0.63
CA PRO A 183 2.25 -13.67 -0.48
C PRO A 183 1.71 -13.13 -1.81
N ILE A 184 2.61 -12.65 -2.67
CA ILE A 184 2.34 -12.44 -4.09
C ILE A 184 2.53 -13.82 -4.76
N GLY A 185 1.46 -14.41 -5.28
CA GLY A 185 1.45 -15.80 -5.77
C GLY A 185 0.98 -16.80 -4.70
N ARG A 186 0.67 -18.05 -5.08
CA ARG A 186 0.30 -19.12 -4.15
C ARG A 186 1.57 -19.94 -3.80
N PRO A 187 2.30 -19.62 -2.73
CA PRO A 187 3.57 -20.28 -2.41
C PRO A 187 3.36 -21.72 -1.98
N PHE A 188 4.42 -22.53 -2.04
CA PHE A 188 4.37 -23.95 -1.71
C PHE A 188 3.93 -24.22 -0.26
N GLY A 189 4.45 -23.45 0.70
CA GLY A 189 4.11 -23.58 2.11
C GLY A 189 4.02 -22.26 2.86
N PHE A 190 3.89 -22.34 4.18
CA PHE A 190 3.95 -21.19 5.07
C PHE A 190 4.42 -21.58 6.46
N HIS A 191 4.79 -20.59 7.25
CA HIS A 191 5.04 -20.70 8.69
C HIS A 191 4.32 -19.58 9.44
N GLY A 192 3.85 -19.86 10.64
CA GLY A 192 3.34 -18.87 11.59
C GLY A 192 1.86 -19.04 11.92
N LEU A 193 1.58 -19.16 13.21
CA LEU A 193 0.24 -19.38 13.78
C LEU A 193 -0.86 -18.44 13.25
N PHE A 194 -0.57 -17.14 13.03
CA PHE A 194 -1.58 -16.17 12.58
C PHE A 194 -2.09 -16.42 11.16
N ASN A 195 -1.35 -17.19 10.35
CA ASN A 195 -1.74 -17.56 9.00
C ASN A 195 -2.83 -18.64 8.97
N PHE A 196 -3.10 -19.32 10.10
CA PHE A 196 -4.11 -20.37 10.18
C PHE A 196 -5.50 -19.86 9.75
N ALA A 197 -5.89 -18.66 10.20
CA ALA A 197 -7.17 -18.04 9.82
C ALA A 197 -7.34 -17.83 8.31
N ARG A 198 -6.26 -17.89 7.53
CA ARG A 198 -6.27 -17.68 6.08
C ARG A 198 -6.20 -18.97 5.28
N VAL A 199 -5.69 -20.04 5.87
CA VAL A 199 -5.37 -21.30 5.19
C VAL A 199 -6.17 -22.50 5.70
N GLU A 200 -6.72 -22.41 6.91
CA GLU A 200 -7.50 -23.45 7.56
C GLU A 200 -8.94 -22.99 7.80
N SER A 201 -9.88 -23.95 7.83
CA SER A 201 -11.30 -23.65 8.03
C SER A 201 -11.61 -23.22 9.47
N ASP A 202 -12.71 -22.48 9.65
CA ASP A 202 -13.24 -22.07 10.96
C ASP A 202 -13.34 -23.25 11.94
N ALA A 203 -13.97 -24.34 11.51
CA ALA A 203 -14.13 -25.56 12.32
C ALA A 203 -12.79 -26.22 12.68
N THR A 204 -11.84 -26.20 11.75
CA THR A 204 -10.52 -26.79 11.96
C THR A 204 -9.74 -26.01 13.00
N ILE A 205 -9.69 -24.69 12.90
CA ILE A 205 -8.99 -23.84 13.87
C ILE A 205 -9.66 -23.96 15.25
N ALA A 206 -11.00 -24.01 15.29
CA ALA A 206 -11.75 -24.20 16.53
C ALA A 206 -11.40 -25.52 17.24
N ALA A 207 -11.25 -26.62 16.50
CA ALA A 207 -10.87 -27.91 17.04
C ALA A 207 -9.42 -27.95 17.57
N LEU A 208 -8.54 -27.07 17.08
CA LEU A 208 -7.13 -27.01 17.47
C LEU A 208 -6.90 -26.17 18.72
N ALA A 209 -7.71 -25.14 18.93
CA ALA A 209 -7.52 -24.19 20.03
C ALA A 209 -7.31 -24.87 21.40
N PRO A 210 -8.04 -25.94 21.78
CA PRO A 210 -7.83 -26.61 23.08
C PRO A 210 -6.46 -27.29 23.24
N ALA A 211 -5.83 -27.70 22.14
CA ALA A 211 -4.55 -28.45 22.15
C ALA A 211 -3.31 -27.55 22.28
N VAL A 212 -3.50 -26.22 22.20
CA VAL A 212 -2.44 -25.22 22.34
C VAL A 212 -2.00 -25.15 23.81
N SER A 213 -0.70 -25.06 24.08
CA SER A 213 -0.16 -24.92 25.46
C SER A 213 -0.46 -23.54 26.07
N ASP A 214 -0.34 -23.40 27.40
CA ASP A 214 -0.63 -22.12 28.07
C ASP A 214 0.32 -20.99 27.61
N ALA A 215 1.59 -21.32 27.37
CA ALA A 215 2.58 -20.38 26.86
C ALA A 215 2.17 -19.81 25.50
N ILE A 216 1.68 -20.64 24.58
CA ILE A 216 1.21 -20.18 23.26
C ILE A 216 -0.14 -19.48 23.41
N ALA A 217 -1.03 -19.96 24.28
CA ALA A 217 -2.34 -19.35 24.50
C ALA A 217 -2.22 -17.89 24.97
N GLY A 218 -1.26 -17.56 25.83
CA GLY A 218 -0.98 -16.19 26.28
C GLY A 218 -0.10 -15.37 25.33
N SER A 219 0.28 -15.91 24.17
CA SER A 219 1.21 -15.26 23.26
C SER A 219 0.54 -14.16 22.40
N PRO A 220 1.29 -13.11 22.01
CA PRO A 220 0.81 -12.11 21.04
C PRO A 220 0.38 -12.71 19.69
N GLN A 221 0.95 -13.85 19.29
CA GLN A 221 0.57 -14.53 18.05
C GLN A 221 -0.84 -15.13 18.15
N MET A 222 -1.20 -15.73 19.28
CA MET A 222 -2.55 -16.27 19.51
C MET A 222 -3.60 -15.16 19.58
N HIS A 223 -3.27 -14.01 20.18
CA HIS A 223 -4.16 -12.84 20.21
C HIS A 223 -4.40 -12.29 18.79
N SER A 224 -3.34 -12.24 17.98
CA SER A 224 -3.44 -11.83 16.57
C SER A 224 -4.26 -12.82 15.73
N LEU A 225 -4.10 -14.13 15.95
CA LEU A 225 -4.93 -15.15 15.29
C LEU A 225 -6.41 -14.99 15.67
N MET A 226 -6.73 -14.74 16.94
CA MET A 226 -8.09 -14.46 17.41
C MET A 226 -8.71 -13.28 16.66
N ARG A 227 -8.00 -12.15 16.57
CA ARG A 227 -8.46 -10.96 15.83
C ARG A 227 -8.66 -11.25 14.35
N ASN A 228 -7.76 -12.00 13.72
CA ASN A 228 -7.87 -12.38 12.32
C ASN A 228 -9.11 -13.26 12.07
N CYS A 229 -9.39 -14.23 12.95
CA CYS A 229 -10.61 -15.04 12.87
C CYS A 229 -11.87 -14.18 12.98
N VAL A 230 -11.90 -13.19 13.88
CA VAL A 230 -13.01 -12.22 13.98
C VAL A 230 -13.17 -11.43 12.68
N ALA A 231 -12.08 -10.86 12.15
CA ALA A 231 -12.11 -10.06 10.93
C ALA A 231 -12.57 -10.86 9.70
N LEU A 232 -12.27 -12.16 9.65
CA LEU A 232 -12.64 -13.06 8.55
C LEU A 232 -13.98 -13.78 8.77
N GLY A 233 -14.67 -13.52 9.89
CA GLY A 233 -15.96 -14.13 10.21
C GLY A 233 -15.88 -15.60 10.66
N HIS A 234 -14.69 -16.10 10.99
CA HIS A 234 -14.44 -17.43 11.55
C HIS A 234 -14.88 -17.46 13.02
N THR A 235 -16.19 -17.57 13.21
CA THR A 235 -16.84 -17.32 14.50
C THR A 235 -16.57 -18.47 15.49
N GLN A 236 -16.52 -19.72 15.03
CA GLN A 236 -16.25 -20.87 15.91
C GLN A 236 -14.80 -20.84 16.42
N ALA A 237 -13.85 -20.53 15.53
CA ALA A 237 -12.44 -20.38 15.82
C ALA A 237 -12.19 -19.22 16.77
N ALA A 238 -12.79 -18.05 16.52
CA ALA A 238 -12.66 -16.89 17.40
C ALA A 238 -13.13 -17.20 18.83
N ILE A 239 -14.25 -17.91 18.99
CA ILE A 239 -14.76 -18.32 20.31
C ILE A 239 -13.83 -19.35 20.96
N ALA A 240 -13.42 -20.38 20.23
CA ALA A 240 -12.56 -21.44 20.78
C ALA A 240 -11.18 -20.90 21.20
N ILE A 241 -10.60 -20.01 20.40
CA ILE A 241 -9.35 -19.32 20.73
C ILE A 241 -9.55 -18.41 21.94
N ALA A 242 -10.61 -17.59 21.98
CA ALA A 242 -10.90 -16.72 23.12
C ALA A 242 -11.09 -17.53 24.41
N ASN A 243 -11.78 -18.67 24.35
CA ASN A 243 -11.92 -19.59 25.49
C ASN A 243 -10.57 -20.15 25.94
N ARG A 244 -9.71 -20.54 24.99
CA ARG A 244 -8.38 -21.04 25.31
C ARG A 244 -7.48 -19.98 25.95
N ILE A 245 -7.51 -18.75 25.44
CA ILE A 245 -6.78 -17.60 26.00
C ILE A 245 -7.26 -17.35 27.43
N VAL A 246 -8.57 -17.27 27.66
CA VAL A 246 -9.13 -17.04 29.00
C VAL A 246 -8.81 -18.18 29.97
N ALA A 247 -8.72 -19.42 29.50
CA ALA A 247 -8.30 -20.54 30.34
C ALA A 247 -6.83 -20.40 30.81
N ALA A 248 -5.94 -19.82 30.00
CA ALA A 248 -4.55 -19.55 30.39
C ALA A 248 -4.37 -18.22 31.13
N VAL A 249 -5.14 -17.19 30.76
CA VAL A 249 -5.07 -15.82 31.26
C VAL A 249 -6.50 -15.34 31.58
N PRO A 250 -7.01 -15.63 32.81
CA PRO A 250 -8.42 -15.42 33.16
C PRO A 250 -8.95 -14.01 32.93
N ASP A 251 -8.12 -12.98 33.15
CA ASP A 251 -8.51 -11.57 33.08
C ASP A 251 -8.19 -10.91 31.71
N HIS A 252 -7.97 -11.70 30.65
CA HIS A 252 -7.63 -11.16 29.34
C HIS A 252 -8.81 -10.44 28.67
N GLU A 253 -8.88 -9.11 28.84
CA GLU A 253 -10.01 -8.25 28.47
C GLU A 253 -10.50 -8.44 27.01
N GLU A 254 -9.59 -8.46 26.04
CA GLU A 254 -9.95 -8.60 24.63
C GLU A 254 -10.57 -9.97 24.32
N ALA A 255 -10.11 -11.04 24.98
CA ALA A 255 -10.62 -12.39 24.77
C ALA A 255 -11.97 -12.57 25.46
N LEU A 256 -12.14 -11.99 26.65
CA LEU A 256 -13.44 -11.91 27.34
C LEU A 256 -14.48 -11.17 26.48
N ARG A 257 -14.10 -10.07 25.84
CA ARG A 257 -14.95 -9.31 24.92
C ARG A 257 -15.31 -10.12 23.68
N VAL A 258 -14.33 -10.70 22.98
CA VAL A 258 -14.57 -11.53 21.78
C VAL A 258 -15.47 -12.72 22.10
N ARG A 259 -15.23 -13.40 23.23
CA ARG A 259 -16.10 -14.47 23.73
C ARG A 259 -17.53 -14.01 23.93
N ALA A 260 -17.72 -12.82 24.52
CA ALA A 260 -19.04 -12.26 24.77
C ALA A 260 -19.75 -11.81 23.49
N ASP A 261 -19.05 -11.14 22.57
CA ASP A 261 -19.58 -10.64 21.30
C ASP A 261 -19.91 -11.75 20.31
N ALA A 262 -18.99 -12.69 20.10
CA ALA A 262 -19.19 -13.82 19.21
C ALA A 262 -20.18 -14.82 19.81
N GLY A 263 -20.19 -15.00 21.14
CA GLY A 263 -21.22 -15.76 21.85
C GLY A 263 -22.63 -15.18 21.67
N ARG A 264 -22.77 -13.84 21.70
CA ARG A 264 -24.03 -13.14 21.36
C ARG A 264 -24.43 -13.31 19.90
N ALA A 265 -23.47 -13.34 18.98
CA ALA A 265 -23.73 -13.57 17.55
C ALA A 265 -24.19 -15.02 17.27
N LEU A 266 -23.59 -16.01 17.95
CA LEU A 266 -23.99 -17.43 17.86
C LEU A 266 -25.35 -17.68 18.55
N ALA A 267 -25.61 -17.02 19.68
CA ALA A 267 -26.88 -17.09 20.42
C ALA A 267 -28.06 -16.39 19.70
N ARG A 268 -27.81 -15.65 18.62
CA ARG A 268 -28.85 -15.02 17.78
C ARG A 268 -29.46 -15.96 16.71
N GLY A 269 -29.20 -17.28 16.76
CA GLY A 269 -30.08 -18.29 16.16
C GLY A 269 -31.31 -18.58 17.04
N PRO A 270 -32.49 -18.92 16.49
CA PRO A 270 -33.76 -18.51 17.10
C PRO A 270 -34.12 -19.33 18.34
N ALA A 271 -34.36 -18.64 19.45
CA ALA A 271 -35.05 -19.18 20.62
C ALA A 271 -36.21 -18.25 21.01
N ALA A 272 -37.22 -18.20 20.14
CA ALA A 272 -38.58 -17.84 20.50
C ALA A 272 -39.49 -18.80 19.72
N GLY A 273 -40.41 -19.46 20.42
CA GLY A 273 -41.43 -20.29 19.76
C GLY A 273 -42.15 -19.46 18.71
N ARG A 274 -42.54 -20.04 17.57
CA ARG A 274 -43.17 -19.31 16.44
C ARG A 274 -44.32 -18.37 16.84
N ASN A 275 -45.01 -18.68 17.93
CA ASN A 275 -46.14 -17.91 18.45
C ASN A 275 -45.81 -16.99 19.64
N GLU A 276 -44.56 -16.96 20.11
CA GLU A 276 -44.11 -16.11 21.21
C GLU A 276 -43.81 -14.67 20.75
N PRO A 277 -43.85 -13.69 21.67
CA PRO A 277 -43.46 -12.31 21.39
C PRO A 277 -42.03 -12.24 20.86
N CYS A 278 -41.81 -11.46 19.80
CA CYS A 278 -40.50 -11.34 19.18
C CYS A 278 -39.52 -10.61 20.12
N PRO A 279 -38.31 -11.16 20.38
CA PRO A 279 -37.36 -10.60 21.35
C PRO A 279 -36.84 -9.19 21.02
N CYS A 280 -37.07 -8.71 19.80
CA CYS A 280 -36.66 -7.38 19.34
C CYS A 280 -37.48 -6.21 19.92
N GLY A 281 -38.48 -6.48 20.77
CA GLY A 281 -39.32 -5.44 21.38
C GLY A 281 -40.39 -4.83 20.47
N SER A 282 -40.60 -5.36 19.26
CA SER A 282 -41.58 -4.82 18.29
C SER A 282 -43.05 -5.07 18.63
N GLY A 283 -43.35 -5.84 19.69
CA GLY A 283 -44.71 -6.23 20.07
C GLY A 283 -45.38 -7.28 19.17
N LYS A 284 -44.74 -7.71 18.07
CA LYS A 284 -45.25 -8.73 17.13
C LYS A 284 -44.81 -10.15 17.53
N ARG A 285 -45.54 -11.17 17.07
CA ARG A 285 -45.14 -12.60 17.22
C ARG A 285 -43.94 -12.92 16.32
N PHE A 286 -43.03 -13.79 16.76
CA PHE A 286 -41.79 -14.12 16.04
C PHE A 286 -42.03 -14.46 14.55
N LYS A 287 -43.04 -15.29 14.24
CA LYS A 287 -43.40 -15.68 12.85
C LYS A 287 -43.83 -14.54 11.92
N ALA A 288 -44.25 -13.40 12.45
CA ALA A 288 -44.77 -12.24 11.69
C ALA A 288 -43.79 -11.05 11.70
N CYS A 289 -42.57 -11.28 12.18
CA CYS A 289 -41.51 -10.28 12.28
C CYS A 289 -40.21 -10.87 11.74
N HIS A 290 -39.29 -11.29 12.61
CA HIS A 290 -37.99 -11.84 12.22
C HIS A 290 -38.02 -13.32 11.80
N GLY A 291 -39.10 -14.04 12.11
CA GLY A 291 -39.35 -15.43 11.71
C GLY A 291 -40.21 -15.56 10.45
N ALA A 292 -40.43 -14.46 9.71
CA ALA A 292 -41.09 -14.52 8.41
C ALA A 292 -40.15 -15.24 7.43
N LEU A 293 -40.48 -16.49 7.11
CA LEU A 293 -39.83 -17.19 6.00
C LEU A 293 -40.19 -16.44 4.72
N ALA A 294 -39.17 -16.05 3.96
CA ALA A 294 -39.35 -15.65 2.57
C ALA A 294 -40.19 -16.72 1.85
N PRO A 295 -41.05 -16.33 0.89
CA PRO A 295 -41.73 -17.31 0.06
C PRO A 295 -40.71 -18.29 -0.54
N ALA A 296 -41.13 -19.56 -0.72
CA ALA A 296 -40.30 -20.64 -1.24
C ALA A 296 -39.37 -20.17 -2.37
N PRO A 297 -38.11 -20.65 -2.43
CA PRO A 297 -37.17 -20.19 -3.45
C PRO A 297 -37.83 -20.38 -4.82
N LYS A 298 -38.01 -19.25 -5.52
CA LYS A 298 -38.19 -19.27 -6.98
C LYS A 298 -37.06 -20.14 -7.55
N ALA A 299 -37.37 -20.88 -8.62
CA ALA A 299 -36.44 -21.78 -9.31
C ALA A 299 -35.00 -21.25 -9.26
N ALA A 300 -34.05 -22.10 -8.83
CA ALA A 300 -32.64 -21.73 -8.71
C ALA A 300 -32.20 -21.06 -10.02
N LYS A 301 -31.79 -19.79 -9.92
CA LYS A 301 -31.36 -19.01 -11.08
C LYS A 301 -30.11 -19.65 -11.66
N ASP A 302 -30.02 -19.70 -12.99
CA ASP A 302 -28.80 -20.13 -13.67
C ASP A 302 -27.63 -19.15 -13.42
N ALA A 303 -26.42 -19.63 -13.65
CA ALA A 303 -25.19 -18.88 -13.41
C ALA A 303 -25.11 -17.59 -14.26
N GLU A 304 -25.69 -17.59 -15.46
CA GLU A 304 -25.70 -16.42 -16.36
C GLU A 304 -26.59 -15.29 -15.83
N THR A 305 -27.78 -15.64 -15.33
CA THR A 305 -28.69 -14.68 -14.70
C THR A 305 -28.06 -14.09 -13.44
N LEU A 306 -27.45 -14.93 -12.61
CA LEU A 306 -26.73 -14.48 -11.41
C LEU A 306 -25.58 -13.55 -11.77
N THR A 307 -24.79 -13.88 -12.79
CA THR A 307 -23.67 -13.04 -13.25
C THR A 307 -24.16 -11.70 -13.77
N ARG A 308 -25.21 -11.67 -14.60
CA ARG A 308 -25.80 -10.43 -15.12
C ARG A 308 -26.35 -9.53 -14.01
N GLU A 309 -27.02 -10.11 -13.01
CA GLU A 309 -27.45 -9.36 -11.84
C GLU A 309 -26.26 -8.85 -11.01
N GLY A 310 -25.16 -9.62 -10.98
CA GLY A 310 -23.91 -9.23 -10.34
C GLY A 310 -23.31 -8.00 -11.00
N ILE A 311 -23.24 -7.98 -12.33
CA ILE A 311 -22.76 -6.84 -13.13
C ILE A 311 -23.60 -5.60 -12.87
N GLU A 312 -24.92 -5.74 -12.82
CA GLU A 312 -25.83 -4.61 -12.55
C GLU A 312 -25.63 -4.05 -11.13
N ALA A 313 -25.52 -4.93 -10.13
CA ALA A 313 -25.20 -4.53 -8.77
C ALA A 313 -23.83 -3.83 -8.69
N HIS A 314 -22.86 -4.32 -9.45
CA HIS A 314 -21.50 -3.77 -9.51
C HIS A 314 -21.51 -2.36 -10.09
N ARG A 315 -22.18 -2.16 -11.23
CA ARG A 315 -22.34 -0.84 -11.89
C ARG A 315 -23.06 0.17 -11.01
N SER A 316 -24.00 -0.29 -10.19
CA SER A 316 -24.70 0.54 -9.21
C SER A 316 -23.91 0.80 -7.91
N GLY A 317 -22.65 0.36 -7.81
CA GLY A 317 -21.83 0.53 -6.61
C GLY A 317 -22.19 -0.39 -5.43
N ARG A 318 -23.14 -1.33 -5.60
CA ARG A 318 -23.50 -2.31 -4.56
C ARG A 318 -22.51 -3.49 -4.57
N ILE A 319 -21.26 -3.21 -4.19
CA ILE A 319 -20.13 -4.14 -4.34
C ILE A 319 -20.34 -5.47 -3.58
N ASP A 320 -20.83 -5.45 -2.35
CA ASP A 320 -21.09 -6.69 -1.60
C ASP A 320 -22.22 -7.51 -2.21
N ASP A 321 -23.19 -6.84 -2.83
CA ASP A 321 -24.32 -7.46 -3.50
C ASP A 321 -23.91 -8.13 -4.81
N ALA A 322 -23.01 -7.49 -5.55
CA ALA A 322 -22.35 -8.05 -6.73
C ALA A 322 -21.52 -9.28 -6.35
N LYS A 323 -20.68 -9.17 -5.31
CA LYS A 323 -19.86 -10.28 -4.80
C LYS A 323 -20.70 -11.53 -4.52
N ARG A 324 -21.79 -11.39 -3.73
CA ARG A 324 -22.69 -12.51 -3.40
C ARG A 324 -23.28 -13.17 -4.66
N ARG A 325 -23.61 -12.39 -5.68
CA ARG A 325 -24.17 -12.91 -6.93
C ARG A 325 -23.16 -13.68 -7.76
N TYR A 326 -21.92 -13.18 -7.86
CA TYR A 326 -20.87 -13.91 -8.54
C TYR A 326 -20.48 -15.19 -7.78
N GLU A 327 -20.43 -15.17 -6.45
CA GLU A 327 -20.22 -16.38 -5.62
C GLU A 327 -21.35 -17.39 -5.83
N ALA A 328 -22.61 -16.95 -5.88
CA ALA A 328 -23.74 -17.80 -6.19
C ALA A 328 -23.66 -18.38 -7.61
N ALA A 329 -23.22 -17.58 -8.61
CA ALA A 329 -23.01 -18.05 -9.96
C ALA A 329 -21.93 -19.15 -10.02
N LEU A 330 -20.82 -18.97 -9.29
CA LEU A 330 -19.75 -19.98 -9.20
C LEU A 330 -20.15 -21.22 -8.40
N ALA A 331 -21.08 -21.11 -7.46
CA ALA A 331 -21.64 -22.28 -6.77
C ALA A 331 -22.48 -23.16 -7.73
N VAL A 332 -23.08 -22.56 -8.76
CA VAL A 332 -23.85 -23.27 -9.81
C VAL A 332 -22.93 -23.76 -10.93
N ALA A 333 -21.97 -22.93 -11.36
CA ALA A 333 -21.02 -23.22 -12.42
C ALA A 333 -19.60 -22.77 -12.00
N PRO A 334 -18.79 -23.66 -11.39
CA PRO A 334 -17.48 -23.31 -10.83
C PRO A 334 -16.46 -22.76 -11.84
N ASP A 335 -16.66 -23.01 -13.13
CA ASP A 335 -15.83 -22.59 -14.26
C ASP A 335 -16.41 -21.39 -15.03
N HIS A 336 -17.44 -20.71 -14.50
CA HIS A 336 -18.06 -19.57 -15.17
C HIS A 336 -17.08 -18.38 -15.32
N PRO A 337 -16.66 -18.02 -16.55
CA PRO A 337 -15.51 -17.14 -16.76
C PRO A 337 -15.76 -15.71 -16.24
N TYR A 338 -16.94 -15.15 -16.51
CA TYR A 338 -17.26 -13.77 -16.10
C TYR A 338 -17.45 -13.62 -14.58
N ALA A 339 -18.11 -14.57 -13.90
CA ALA A 339 -18.30 -14.51 -12.46
C ALA A 339 -16.96 -14.57 -11.70
N GLY A 340 -16.07 -15.50 -12.09
CA GLY A 340 -14.72 -15.58 -11.53
C GLY A 340 -13.90 -14.32 -11.82
N HIS A 341 -13.98 -13.79 -13.04
CA HIS A 341 -13.30 -12.56 -13.43
C HIS A 341 -13.78 -11.36 -12.60
N PHE A 342 -15.08 -11.13 -12.48
CA PHE A 342 -15.60 -9.98 -11.75
C PHE A 342 -15.39 -10.08 -10.22
N LEU A 343 -15.29 -11.29 -9.65
CA LEU A 343 -14.80 -11.45 -8.27
C LEU A 343 -13.35 -10.99 -8.11
N ALA A 344 -12.50 -11.32 -9.08
CA ALA A 344 -11.12 -10.83 -9.09
C ALA A 344 -11.06 -9.30 -9.26
N VAL A 345 -11.94 -8.71 -10.08
CA VAL A 345 -12.10 -7.25 -10.18
C VAL A 345 -12.55 -6.64 -8.85
N ILE A 346 -13.46 -7.27 -8.11
CA ILE A 346 -13.84 -6.81 -6.76
C ILE A 346 -12.64 -6.86 -5.81
N ALA A 347 -11.82 -7.91 -5.85
CA ALA A 347 -10.58 -7.98 -5.07
C ALA A 347 -9.61 -6.84 -5.44
N MET A 348 -9.45 -6.55 -6.73
CA MET A 348 -8.65 -5.44 -7.24
C MET A 348 -9.17 -4.09 -6.72
N GLN A 349 -10.48 -3.85 -6.78
CA GLN A 349 -11.11 -2.62 -6.28
C GLN A 349 -10.94 -2.43 -4.77
N ARG A 350 -10.84 -3.54 -4.03
CA ARG A 350 -10.49 -3.56 -2.60
C ARG A 350 -8.99 -3.47 -2.32
N ARG A 351 -8.17 -3.34 -3.37
CA ARG A 351 -6.70 -3.32 -3.33
C ARG A 351 -6.08 -4.61 -2.80
N ASP A 352 -6.83 -5.71 -2.80
CA ASP A 352 -6.31 -7.06 -2.56
C ASP A 352 -5.70 -7.60 -3.86
N TYR A 353 -4.63 -6.96 -4.30
CA TYR A 353 -3.95 -7.29 -5.56
C TYR A 353 -3.33 -8.68 -5.54
N ALA A 354 -3.00 -9.19 -4.35
CA ALA A 354 -2.45 -10.53 -4.19
C ALA A 354 -3.48 -11.62 -4.50
N VAL A 355 -4.77 -11.38 -4.26
CA VAL A 355 -5.86 -12.23 -4.78
C VAL A 355 -6.19 -11.89 -6.23
N ALA A 356 -6.29 -10.61 -6.53
CA ALA A 356 -6.81 -10.15 -7.81
C ALA A 356 -5.93 -10.55 -8.99
N ILE A 357 -4.61 -10.28 -8.93
CA ILE A 357 -3.71 -10.49 -10.07
C ILE A 357 -3.67 -11.97 -10.48
N PRO A 358 -3.39 -12.95 -9.59
CA PRO A 358 -3.36 -14.36 -9.99
C PRO A 358 -4.71 -14.88 -10.51
N ALA A 359 -5.82 -14.34 -10.01
CA ALA A 359 -7.15 -14.68 -10.50
C ALA A 359 -7.43 -14.08 -11.88
N LEU A 360 -7.07 -12.81 -12.11
CA LEU A 360 -7.18 -12.14 -13.40
C LEU A 360 -6.28 -12.79 -14.46
N GLU A 361 -5.02 -13.11 -14.13
CA GLU A 361 -4.10 -13.86 -15.00
C GLU A 361 -4.66 -15.23 -15.40
N ARG A 362 -5.35 -15.92 -14.47
CA ARG A 362 -6.04 -17.18 -14.79
C ARG A 362 -7.18 -16.94 -15.78
N THR A 363 -8.04 -15.95 -15.53
CA THR A 363 -9.16 -15.66 -16.43
C THR A 363 -8.70 -15.27 -17.84
N VAL A 364 -7.57 -14.55 -17.95
CA VAL A 364 -6.94 -14.23 -19.23
C VAL A 364 -6.37 -15.46 -19.92
N ARG A 365 -5.76 -16.40 -19.20
CA ARG A 365 -5.27 -17.67 -19.78
C ARG A 365 -6.41 -18.54 -20.30
N GLU A 366 -7.53 -18.60 -19.57
CA GLU A 366 -8.71 -19.39 -19.93
C GLU A 366 -9.48 -18.75 -21.10
N ARG A 367 -9.47 -17.41 -21.21
CA ARG A 367 -10.16 -16.65 -22.25
C ARG A 367 -9.24 -15.56 -22.82
N PRO A 368 -8.24 -15.94 -23.63
CA PRO A 368 -7.21 -15.00 -24.11
C PRO A 368 -7.73 -13.97 -25.13
N ASP A 369 -8.95 -14.15 -25.63
CA ASP A 369 -9.59 -13.29 -26.62
C ASP A 369 -10.67 -12.38 -26.02
N GLU A 370 -10.81 -12.33 -24.69
CA GLU A 370 -11.70 -11.39 -24.01
C GLU A 370 -10.96 -10.07 -23.69
N PRO A 371 -11.18 -8.98 -24.45
CA PRO A 371 -10.46 -7.72 -24.29
C PRO A 371 -10.63 -7.09 -22.90
N ASP A 372 -11.81 -7.18 -22.28
CA ASP A 372 -12.05 -6.56 -20.97
C ASP A 372 -11.23 -7.23 -19.87
N PHE A 373 -10.89 -8.52 -20.05
CA PHE A 373 -10.08 -9.25 -19.08
C PHE A 373 -8.64 -8.73 -19.06
N HIS A 374 -8.08 -8.48 -20.25
CA HIS A 374 -6.76 -7.87 -20.39
C HIS A 374 -6.73 -6.43 -19.86
N ASN A 375 -7.79 -5.64 -20.09
CA ASN A 375 -7.86 -4.29 -19.57
C ASN A 375 -7.89 -4.27 -18.03
N ASN A 376 -8.68 -5.14 -17.41
CA ASN A 376 -8.75 -5.26 -15.95
C ASN A 376 -7.45 -5.81 -15.35
N LEU A 377 -6.78 -6.74 -16.03
CA LEU A 377 -5.44 -7.19 -15.63
C LEU A 377 -4.41 -6.04 -15.70
N GLY A 378 -4.46 -5.21 -16.74
CA GLY A 378 -3.60 -4.03 -16.84
C GLY A 378 -3.83 -3.03 -15.71
N LEU A 379 -5.09 -2.78 -15.33
CA LEU A 379 -5.43 -1.97 -14.16
C LEU A 379 -4.87 -2.56 -12.86
N ALA A 380 -4.93 -3.89 -12.69
CA ALA A 380 -4.40 -4.55 -11.51
C ALA A 380 -2.86 -4.44 -11.43
N TYR A 381 -2.15 -4.61 -12.56
CA TYR A 381 -0.71 -4.39 -12.62
C TYR A 381 -0.31 -2.94 -12.33
N ALA A 382 -1.05 -1.97 -12.88
CA ALA A 382 -0.82 -0.56 -12.58
C ALA A 382 -1.04 -0.25 -11.08
N GLY A 383 -1.98 -0.92 -10.40
CA GLY A 383 -2.22 -0.78 -8.97
C GLY A 383 -1.02 -1.20 -8.08
N VAL A 384 -0.15 -2.07 -8.58
CA VAL A 384 1.09 -2.52 -7.92
C VAL A 384 2.36 -1.98 -8.59
N ASP A 385 2.23 -0.89 -9.36
CA ASP A 385 3.33 -0.19 -10.05
C ASP A 385 4.11 -1.07 -11.06
N ARG A 386 3.52 -2.18 -11.55
CA ARG A 386 4.06 -3.01 -12.64
C ARG A 386 3.66 -2.43 -14.01
N PHE A 387 4.18 -1.26 -14.35
CA PHE A 387 3.71 -0.49 -15.50
C PHE A 387 4.02 -1.13 -16.86
N ASP A 388 5.13 -1.83 -17.02
CA ASP A 388 5.42 -2.53 -18.28
C ASP A 388 4.43 -3.66 -18.56
N ASP A 389 4.07 -4.43 -17.52
CA ASP A 389 3.03 -5.45 -17.61
C ASP A 389 1.65 -4.83 -17.88
N ALA A 390 1.34 -3.70 -17.24
CA ALA A 390 0.12 -2.94 -17.50
C ALA A 390 0.02 -2.48 -18.96
N ILE A 391 1.10 -1.90 -19.50
CA ILE A 391 1.19 -1.47 -20.90
C ILE A 391 0.96 -2.66 -21.84
N ALA A 392 1.59 -3.82 -21.58
CA ALA A 392 1.42 -5.03 -22.38
C ALA A 392 -0.03 -5.52 -22.37
N ALA A 393 -0.65 -5.58 -21.19
CA ALA A 393 -2.04 -6.00 -21.04
C ALA A 393 -3.03 -5.04 -21.73
N HIS A 394 -2.86 -3.72 -21.56
CA HIS A 394 -3.70 -2.73 -22.24
C HIS A 394 -3.54 -2.80 -23.77
N ARG A 395 -2.31 -2.97 -24.28
CA ARG A 395 -2.08 -3.17 -25.72
C ARG A 395 -2.75 -4.43 -26.25
N ARG A 396 -2.76 -5.52 -25.49
CA ARG A 396 -3.49 -6.74 -25.86
C ARG A 396 -5.00 -6.53 -25.88
N SER A 397 -5.56 -5.83 -24.88
CA SER A 397 -6.96 -5.43 -24.86
C SER A 397 -7.34 -4.62 -26.11
N ILE A 398 -6.52 -3.62 -26.45
CA ILE A 398 -6.71 -2.76 -27.63
C ILE A 398 -6.59 -3.55 -28.93
N ALA A 399 -5.65 -4.49 -29.03
CA ALA A 399 -5.51 -5.33 -30.23
C ALA A 399 -6.75 -6.21 -30.47
N LEU A 400 -7.42 -6.63 -29.40
CA LEU A 400 -8.66 -7.42 -29.46
C LEU A 400 -9.91 -6.55 -29.70
N ARG A 401 -9.95 -5.35 -29.13
CA ARG A 401 -11.04 -4.37 -29.29
C ARG A 401 -10.47 -2.96 -29.36
N PRO A 402 -10.13 -2.47 -30.57
CA PRO A 402 -9.54 -1.13 -30.73
C PRO A 402 -10.49 -0.01 -30.30
N GLU A 403 -11.80 -0.28 -30.31
CA GLU A 403 -12.86 0.71 -30.07
C GLU A 403 -13.17 0.90 -28.57
N ASN A 404 -12.26 0.50 -27.69
CA ASN A 404 -12.38 0.66 -26.25
C ASN A 404 -11.62 1.92 -25.78
N ALA A 405 -12.33 3.05 -25.67
CA ALA A 405 -11.76 4.32 -25.22
C ALA A 405 -11.08 4.22 -23.84
N SER A 406 -11.66 3.45 -22.91
CA SER A 406 -11.09 3.25 -21.57
C SER A 406 -9.75 2.52 -21.62
N ALA A 407 -9.59 1.52 -22.49
CA ALA A 407 -8.32 0.79 -22.62
C ALA A 407 -7.20 1.69 -23.17
N TRP A 408 -7.51 2.55 -24.14
CA TRP A 408 -6.58 3.57 -24.63
C TRP A 408 -6.19 4.60 -23.56
N ASN A 409 -7.16 5.07 -22.78
CA ASN A 409 -6.88 5.96 -21.67
C ASN A 409 -6.00 5.29 -20.60
N ASN A 410 -6.27 4.03 -20.25
CA ASN A 410 -5.48 3.29 -19.27
C ASN A 410 -4.03 3.03 -19.76
N LEU A 411 -3.86 2.74 -21.06
CA LEU A 411 -2.54 2.69 -21.69
C LEU A 411 -1.80 4.03 -21.53
N GLY A 412 -2.48 5.15 -21.81
CA GLY A 412 -1.92 6.49 -21.63
C GLY A 412 -1.45 6.74 -20.18
N LEU A 413 -2.26 6.33 -19.20
CA LEU A 413 -1.90 6.47 -17.77
C LEU A 413 -0.64 5.68 -17.43
N ALA A 414 -0.56 4.41 -17.84
CA ALA A 414 0.62 3.59 -17.60
C ALA A 414 1.88 4.13 -18.32
N LEU A 415 1.72 4.72 -19.50
CA LEU A 415 2.81 5.37 -20.24
C LEU A 415 3.32 6.64 -19.53
N VAL A 416 2.43 7.44 -18.92
CA VAL A 416 2.82 8.61 -18.12
C VAL A 416 3.71 8.19 -16.93
N GLU A 417 3.37 7.10 -16.25
CA GLU A 417 4.15 6.58 -15.12
C GLU A 417 5.55 6.09 -15.53
N GLN A 418 5.74 5.78 -16.81
CA GLN A 418 7.03 5.45 -17.42
C GLN A 418 7.71 6.66 -18.10
N CYS A 419 7.22 7.88 -17.88
CA CYS A 419 7.72 9.12 -18.51
C CYS A 419 7.63 9.14 -20.05
N ARG A 420 6.79 8.29 -20.65
CA ARG A 420 6.56 8.18 -22.10
C ARG A 420 5.42 9.09 -22.56
N HIS A 421 5.53 10.39 -22.27
CA HIS A 421 4.42 11.34 -22.42
C HIS A 421 3.94 11.54 -23.86
N ALA A 422 4.83 11.47 -24.86
CA ALA A 422 4.43 11.60 -26.26
C ALA A 422 3.51 10.44 -26.70
N GLU A 423 3.86 9.21 -26.34
CA GLU A 423 3.02 8.04 -26.60
C GLU A 423 1.71 8.10 -25.80
N ALA A 424 1.74 8.62 -24.57
CA ALA A 424 0.54 8.81 -23.78
C ALA A 424 -0.44 9.80 -24.45
N VAL A 425 0.06 10.91 -25.00
CA VAL A 425 -0.74 11.87 -25.77
C VAL A 425 -1.44 11.18 -26.95
N ASP A 426 -0.73 10.34 -27.69
CA ASP A 426 -1.32 9.61 -28.81
C ASP A 426 -2.40 8.62 -28.35
N ALA A 427 -2.16 7.90 -27.25
CA ALA A 427 -3.14 7.01 -26.65
C ALA A 427 -4.41 7.77 -26.20
N TYR A 428 -4.27 8.91 -25.53
CA TYR A 428 -5.42 9.72 -25.13
C TYR A 428 -6.18 10.32 -26.32
N ARG A 429 -5.49 10.75 -27.38
CA ARG A 429 -6.13 11.19 -28.63
C ARG A 429 -6.95 10.07 -29.27
N ARG A 430 -6.46 8.82 -29.24
CA ARG A 430 -7.25 7.66 -29.70
C ARG A 430 -8.48 7.43 -28.82
N ALA A 431 -8.34 7.51 -27.50
CA ALA A 431 -9.48 7.41 -26.58
C ALA A 431 -10.57 8.45 -26.91
N LEU A 432 -10.18 9.71 -27.16
CA LEU A 432 -11.12 10.80 -27.48
C LEU A 432 -11.67 10.76 -28.91
N ALA A 433 -10.98 10.11 -29.84
CA ALA A 433 -11.52 9.84 -31.18
C ALA A 433 -12.66 8.82 -31.13
N ILE A 434 -12.60 7.87 -30.18
CA ILE A 434 -13.61 6.84 -29.94
C ILE A 434 -14.77 7.42 -29.12
N ASP A 435 -14.44 8.10 -28.01
CA ASP A 435 -15.41 8.75 -27.13
C ASP A 435 -15.04 10.24 -26.92
N PRO A 436 -15.58 11.14 -27.76
CA PRO A 436 -15.35 12.57 -27.61
C PRO A 436 -15.87 13.15 -26.29
N ALA A 437 -16.81 12.47 -25.62
CA ALA A 437 -17.46 12.89 -24.39
C ALA A 437 -16.86 12.19 -23.16
N PHE A 438 -15.53 11.99 -23.15
CA PHE A 438 -14.80 11.37 -22.05
C PHE A 438 -13.96 12.38 -21.24
N PRO A 439 -14.52 13.05 -20.20
CA PRO A 439 -13.82 14.08 -19.43
C PRO A 439 -12.48 13.64 -18.86
N LYS A 440 -12.41 12.44 -18.26
CA LYS A 440 -11.17 11.89 -17.69
C LYS A 440 -10.08 11.74 -18.75
N GLY A 441 -10.42 11.23 -19.94
CA GLY A 441 -9.48 11.13 -21.06
C GLY A 441 -8.98 12.48 -21.54
N ARG A 442 -9.87 13.49 -21.63
CA ARG A 442 -9.50 14.85 -22.05
C ARG A 442 -8.62 15.56 -21.01
N TRP A 443 -8.92 15.39 -19.72
CA TRP A 443 -8.09 15.91 -18.65
C TRP A 443 -6.71 15.26 -18.60
N ASN A 444 -6.62 13.94 -18.80
CA ASN A 444 -5.33 13.25 -18.88
C ASN A 444 -4.50 13.71 -20.10
N LEU A 445 -5.15 13.92 -21.25
CA LEU A 445 -4.51 14.52 -22.42
C LEU A 445 -3.96 15.91 -22.10
N ALA A 446 -4.74 16.76 -21.42
CA ALA A 446 -4.32 18.09 -21.01
C ALA A 446 -3.02 18.06 -20.21
N MET A 447 -2.93 17.18 -19.21
CA MET A 447 -1.74 17.04 -18.36
C MET A 447 -0.51 16.57 -19.15
N ALA A 448 -0.68 15.58 -20.02
CA ALA A 448 0.42 15.11 -20.87
C ALA A 448 0.87 16.18 -21.88
N ARG A 449 -0.06 16.98 -22.44
CA ARG A 449 0.24 18.11 -23.33
C ARG A 449 1.00 19.22 -22.60
N LEU A 450 0.54 19.62 -21.40
CA LEU A 450 1.22 20.62 -20.58
C LEU A 450 2.62 20.17 -20.15
N MET A 451 2.80 18.89 -19.81
CA MET A 451 4.13 18.30 -19.55
C MET A 451 5.08 18.48 -20.74
N LEU A 452 4.57 18.31 -21.96
CA LEU A 452 5.33 18.49 -23.21
C LEU A 452 5.40 19.96 -23.67
N GLY A 453 4.77 20.90 -22.96
CA GLY A 453 4.77 22.32 -23.32
C GLY A 453 3.74 22.76 -24.35
N ASP A 454 2.82 21.88 -24.72
CA ASP A 454 1.77 22.22 -25.67
C ASP A 454 0.71 23.09 -25.00
N ARG A 455 0.62 24.34 -25.46
CA ARG A 455 -0.33 25.37 -25.00
C ARG A 455 -1.79 24.94 -25.12
N GLY A 456 -2.12 24.06 -26.06
CA GLY A 456 -3.47 23.52 -26.20
C GLY A 456 -3.91 22.68 -25.00
N GLY A 457 -2.97 22.21 -24.17
CA GLY A 457 -3.27 21.54 -22.91
C GLY A 457 -4.13 22.38 -21.97
N TRP A 458 -4.02 23.71 -21.97
CA TRP A 458 -4.87 24.57 -21.14
C TRP A 458 -6.36 24.47 -21.50
N SER A 459 -6.68 24.36 -22.79
CA SER A 459 -8.06 24.22 -23.24
C SER A 459 -8.64 22.87 -22.83
N ASP A 460 -7.85 21.80 -22.96
CA ASP A 460 -8.28 20.46 -22.56
C ASP A 460 -8.39 20.33 -21.03
N TYR A 461 -7.62 21.12 -20.26
CA TYR A 461 -7.59 21.08 -18.80
C TYR A 461 -8.94 21.46 -18.17
N GLU A 462 -9.79 22.17 -18.91
CA GLU A 462 -11.15 22.52 -18.53
C GLU A 462 -12.07 21.31 -18.32
N ALA A 463 -11.74 20.17 -18.93
CA ALA A 463 -12.47 18.92 -18.72
C ALA A 463 -12.52 18.46 -17.26
N ARG A 464 -11.61 18.95 -16.40
CA ARG A 464 -11.61 18.66 -14.96
C ARG A 464 -12.90 19.10 -14.25
N LEU A 465 -13.58 20.11 -14.79
CA LEU A 465 -14.80 20.67 -14.21
C LEU A 465 -16.03 19.78 -14.41
N ASP A 466 -15.91 18.79 -15.31
CA ASP A 466 -16.91 17.77 -15.57
C ASP A 466 -16.56 16.44 -14.86
N ILE A 467 -15.57 16.44 -13.94
CA ILE A 467 -15.10 15.28 -13.20
C ILE A 467 -15.42 15.49 -11.72
N ASP A 468 -16.38 14.73 -11.20
CA ASP A 468 -16.89 14.86 -9.83
C ASP A 468 -15.77 14.83 -8.77
N GLU A 469 -14.71 14.05 -8.99
CA GLU A 469 -13.61 13.91 -8.04
C GLU A 469 -12.60 15.09 -8.04
N LEU A 470 -12.64 15.96 -9.06
CA LEU A 470 -11.63 17.01 -9.28
C LEU A 470 -12.16 18.44 -9.14
N GLY A 471 -13.48 18.63 -9.21
CA GLY A 471 -14.12 19.89 -8.86
C GLY A 471 -15.40 20.13 -9.62
N HIS A 472 -16.38 20.74 -8.96
CA HIS A 472 -17.56 21.30 -9.59
C HIS A 472 -17.42 22.81 -9.74
N PRO A 473 -17.97 23.40 -10.81
CA PRO A 473 -18.22 24.82 -10.87
C PRO A 473 -18.90 25.31 -9.58
N PRO A 474 -18.48 26.45 -9.03
CA PRO A 474 -19.13 27.02 -7.89
C PRO A 474 -20.56 27.43 -8.25
N ASP A 475 -21.53 27.10 -7.38
CA ASP A 475 -22.88 27.61 -7.49
C ASP A 475 -22.92 29.01 -6.87
N ILE A 476 -22.86 30.04 -7.74
CA ILE A 476 -22.90 31.44 -7.34
C ILE A 476 -24.11 32.09 -8.03
N PRO A 477 -25.23 32.24 -7.32
CA PRO A 477 -26.47 32.76 -7.91
C PRO A 477 -26.24 34.12 -8.58
N GLY A 478 -26.67 34.23 -9.84
CA GLY A 478 -26.61 35.47 -10.60
C GLY A 478 -25.22 35.86 -11.14
N VAL A 479 -24.17 35.09 -10.87
CA VAL A 479 -22.81 35.37 -11.39
C VAL A 479 -22.44 34.34 -12.45
N ALA A 480 -22.28 34.79 -13.69
CA ALA A 480 -21.89 33.91 -14.79
C ALA A 480 -20.39 33.60 -14.78
N ARG A 481 -20.01 32.49 -15.41
CA ARG A 481 -18.60 32.16 -15.61
C ARG A 481 -17.96 33.14 -16.59
N TRP A 482 -16.89 33.81 -16.16
CA TRP A 482 -16.02 34.59 -17.03
C TRP A 482 -15.08 33.66 -17.80
N ARG A 483 -14.99 33.81 -19.13
CA ARG A 483 -14.16 32.97 -20.01
C ARG A 483 -12.99 33.73 -20.66
N GLY A 484 -12.68 34.91 -20.13
CA GLY A 484 -11.76 35.86 -20.74
C GLY A 484 -12.45 37.02 -21.44
N GLY A 485 -11.66 37.94 -21.99
CA GLY A 485 -12.13 39.17 -22.64
C GLY A 485 -11.82 40.41 -21.81
N GLU A 486 -12.65 41.44 -21.99
CA GLU A 486 -12.50 42.74 -21.31
C GLU A 486 -12.69 42.56 -19.79
N ALA A 487 -11.70 43.02 -19.03
CA ALA A 487 -11.65 42.86 -17.57
C ALA A 487 -11.59 44.21 -16.83
N SER A 488 -11.44 45.32 -17.56
CA SER A 488 -11.24 46.64 -16.98
C SER A 488 -12.50 47.12 -16.26
N GLY A 489 -12.35 47.55 -15.01
CA GLY A 489 -13.48 48.00 -14.18
C GLY A 489 -14.41 46.87 -13.71
N ARG A 490 -14.14 45.61 -14.06
CA ARG A 490 -14.94 44.45 -13.63
C ARG A 490 -14.40 43.83 -12.36
N THR A 491 -15.29 43.31 -11.53
CA THR A 491 -14.97 42.45 -10.40
C THR A 491 -14.97 40.98 -10.85
N ILE A 492 -13.80 40.36 -10.84
CA ILE A 492 -13.64 38.94 -11.20
C ILE A 492 -13.37 38.13 -9.92
N LEU A 493 -14.23 37.16 -9.67
CA LEU A 493 -14.10 36.23 -8.56
C LEU A 493 -13.28 35.01 -8.99
N LEU A 494 -12.07 34.85 -8.44
CA LEU A 494 -11.26 33.65 -8.60
C LEU A 494 -11.68 32.61 -7.57
N ASP A 495 -12.12 31.45 -8.03
CA ASP A 495 -12.55 30.37 -7.15
C ASP A 495 -11.42 29.38 -6.86
N ALA A 496 -11.23 29.08 -5.58
CA ALA A 496 -10.32 28.07 -5.10
C ALA A 496 -10.81 26.66 -5.42
N GLU A 497 -10.12 25.99 -6.32
CA GLU A 497 -10.35 24.58 -6.64
C GLU A 497 -9.14 23.71 -6.28
N GLN A 498 -9.35 22.38 -6.28
CA GLN A 498 -8.30 21.39 -6.07
C GLN A 498 -7.57 21.52 -4.71
N GLY A 499 -6.23 21.42 -4.71
CA GLY A 499 -5.42 21.40 -3.50
C GLY A 499 -4.76 22.74 -3.19
N TYR A 500 -4.22 22.87 -1.96
CA TYR A 500 -3.50 24.07 -1.55
C TYR A 500 -2.26 24.38 -2.39
N GLY A 501 -1.58 23.36 -2.94
CA GLY A 501 -0.43 23.57 -3.82
C GLY A 501 -0.80 24.33 -5.10
N ASP A 502 -1.95 23.98 -5.68
CA ASP A 502 -2.51 24.63 -6.86
C ASP A 502 -2.81 26.11 -6.55
N MET A 503 -3.49 26.36 -5.43
CA MET A 503 -3.78 27.72 -4.98
C MET A 503 -2.50 28.56 -4.78
N LEU A 504 -1.54 28.03 -4.02
CA LEU A 504 -0.29 28.72 -3.71
C LEU A 504 0.52 29.02 -4.98
N GLN A 505 0.47 28.17 -6.00
CA GLN A 505 1.20 28.42 -7.22
C GLN A 505 0.47 29.40 -8.13
N PHE A 506 -0.82 29.21 -8.39
CA PHE A 506 -1.54 29.91 -9.44
C PHE A 506 -2.09 31.28 -9.02
N ILE A 507 -2.17 31.56 -7.71
CA ILE A 507 -2.52 32.90 -7.22
C ILE A 507 -1.59 33.99 -7.74
N ARG A 508 -0.35 33.66 -8.13
CA ARG A 508 0.61 34.58 -8.74
C ARG A 508 0.05 35.35 -9.95
N TYR A 509 -0.92 34.75 -10.66
CA TYR A 509 -1.52 35.35 -11.85
C TYR A 509 -2.61 36.37 -11.54
N ALA A 510 -3.05 36.51 -10.29
CA ALA A 510 -3.96 37.57 -9.86
C ALA A 510 -3.40 38.96 -10.20
N LYS A 511 -2.08 39.15 -10.05
CA LYS A 511 -1.38 40.38 -10.45
C LYS A 511 -1.61 40.75 -11.92
N ALA A 512 -1.49 39.76 -12.81
CA ALA A 512 -1.65 39.96 -14.25
C ALA A 512 -3.10 40.29 -14.62
N LEU A 513 -4.07 39.70 -13.92
CA LEU A 513 -5.48 40.02 -14.10
C LEU A 513 -5.81 41.43 -13.58
N ALA A 514 -5.31 41.80 -12.40
CA ALA A 514 -5.47 43.14 -11.84
C ALA A 514 -4.82 44.23 -12.72
N ALA A 515 -3.67 43.93 -13.33
CA ALA A 515 -3.00 44.82 -14.28
C ALA A 515 -3.84 45.09 -15.55
N ARG A 516 -4.84 44.24 -15.85
CA ARG A 516 -5.84 44.47 -16.91
C ARG A 516 -7.07 45.27 -16.44
N GLY A 517 -6.98 45.88 -15.25
CA GLY A 517 -8.02 46.75 -14.68
C GLY A 517 -9.11 46.01 -13.90
N ALA A 518 -8.97 44.71 -13.64
CA ALA A 518 -9.94 43.95 -12.87
C ALA A 518 -9.76 44.15 -11.36
N ARG A 519 -10.87 44.25 -10.63
CA ARG A 519 -10.88 44.02 -9.18
C ARG A 519 -10.94 42.51 -8.93
N VAL A 520 -9.86 41.93 -8.41
CA VAL A 520 -9.78 40.48 -8.18
C VAL A 520 -10.20 40.15 -6.75
N ILE A 521 -11.29 39.40 -6.60
CA ILE A 521 -11.69 38.80 -5.31
C ILE A 521 -11.35 37.32 -5.38
N VAL A 522 -10.81 36.74 -4.31
CA VAL A 522 -10.51 35.31 -4.25
C VAL A 522 -11.43 34.65 -3.25
N ARG A 523 -12.08 33.57 -3.65
CA ARG A 523 -12.88 32.73 -2.77
C ARG A 523 -12.05 31.54 -2.33
N ALA A 524 -11.68 31.44 -1.06
CA ALA A 524 -10.72 30.46 -0.55
C ALA A 524 -11.15 29.82 0.78
N ARG A 525 -10.55 28.67 1.10
CA ARG A 525 -10.77 27.99 2.39
C ARG A 525 -10.04 28.74 3.51
N ASP A 526 -10.66 28.84 4.68
CA ASP A 526 -10.17 29.66 5.80
C ASP A 526 -8.69 29.43 6.20
N PRO A 527 -8.14 28.20 6.27
CA PRO A 527 -6.78 28.01 6.77
C PRO A 527 -5.67 28.73 5.98
N ILE A 528 -5.92 29.12 4.73
CA ILE A 528 -4.94 29.76 3.85
C ILE A 528 -5.29 31.21 3.49
N ALA A 529 -6.49 31.68 3.87
CA ALA A 529 -7.02 32.98 3.43
C ALA A 529 -6.09 34.16 3.74
N ASP A 530 -5.56 34.23 4.96
CA ASP A 530 -4.65 35.30 5.40
C ASP A 530 -3.40 35.39 4.52
N LEU A 531 -2.85 34.25 4.14
CA LEU A 531 -1.68 34.20 3.27
C LEU A 531 -2.05 34.66 1.85
N ILE A 532 -3.19 34.22 1.31
CA ILE A 532 -3.65 34.60 -0.03
C ILE A 532 -3.92 36.11 -0.13
N ARG A 533 -4.35 36.77 0.95
CA ARG A 533 -4.49 38.24 0.97
C ARG A 533 -3.19 38.99 0.69
N THR A 534 -2.03 38.36 0.93
CA THR A 534 -0.72 38.97 0.66
C THR A 534 -0.34 38.95 -0.82
N ALA A 535 -1.09 38.24 -1.67
CA ALA A 535 -0.76 38.08 -3.08
C ALA A 535 -1.00 39.39 -3.87
N PRO A 536 -0.02 39.87 -4.66
CA PRO A 536 -0.20 41.05 -5.49
C PRO A 536 -1.38 40.92 -6.44
N GLY A 537 -2.21 41.96 -6.51
CA GLY A 537 -3.41 42.01 -7.35
C GLY A 537 -4.67 41.44 -6.72
N VAL A 538 -4.59 40.77 -5.56
CA VAL A 538 -5.77 40.35 -4.79
C VAL A 538 -6.33 41.56 -4.03
N ALA A 539 -7.58 41.91 -4.30
CA ALA A 539 -8.27 43.03 -3.66
C ALA A 539 -9.00 42.60 -2.38
N ASP A 540 -9.50 41.36 -2.33
CA ASP A 540 -10.16 40.79 -1.15
C ASP A 540 -10.14 39.25 -1.19
N VAL A 541 -10.28 38.61 -0.03
CA VAL A 541 -10.42 37.17 0.12
C VAL A 541 -11.62 36.84 1.00
N VAL A 542 -12.56 36.10 0.42
CA VAL A 542 -13.79 35.65 1.09
C VAL A 542 -13.76 34.15 1.34
N SER A 543 -14.56 33.70 2.32
CA SER A 543 -14.74 32.26 2.61
C SER A 543 -15.35 31.53 1.41
N ILE A 544 -15.09 30.22 1.30
CA ILE A 544 -15.58 29.39 0.19
C ILE A 544 -17.10 29.32 0.10
N ASP A 545 -17.80 29.56 1.22
CA ASP A 545 -19.26 29.56 1.31
C ASP A 545 -19.87 30.93 0.96
N ALA A 546 -19.05 31.96 0.75
CA ALA A 546 -19.51 33.29 0.43
C ALA A 546 -19.85 33.43 -1.07
N THR A 547 -20.86 34.27 -1.34
CA THR A 547 -21.32 34.64 -2.69
C THR A 547 -21.19 36.16 -2.89
N PRO A 548 -19.95 36.70 -2.92
CA PRO A 548 -19.77 38.14 -3.08
C PRO A 548 -20.29 38.61 -4.45
N PRO A 549 -20.80 39.85 -4.55
CA PRO A 549 -21.11 40.44 -5.85
C PRO A 549 -19.88 40.44 -6.76
N ALA A 550 -20.03 39.93 -7.98
CA ALA A 550 -18.99 39.90 -8.99
C ALA A 550 -19.62 39.96 -10.39
N ASP A 551 -18.88 40.52 -11.36
CA ASP A 551 -19.29 40.57 -12.77
C ASP A 551 -19.03 39.24 -13.48
N GLY A 552 -18.21 38.37 -12.89
CA GLY A 552 -18.03 36.99 -13.32
C GLY A 552 -17.08 36.20 -12.43
N TRP A 553 -17.17 34.88 -12.49
CA TRP A 553 -16.28 33.98 -11.75
C TRP A 553 -15.39 33.13 -12.67
N LEU A 554 -14.22 32.73 -12.19
CA LEU A 554 -13.28 31.88 -12.90
C LEU A 554 -12.59 30.90 -11.94
N PRO A 555 -12.50 29.59 -12.26
CA PRO A 555 -11.64 28.69 -11.50
C PRO A 555 -10.19 29.17 -11.56
N LEU A 556 -9.50 29.19 -10.42
CA LEU A 556 -8.12 29.71 -10.37
C LEU A 556 -7.18 29.00 -11.36
N MET A 557 -7.34 27.69 -11.59
CA MET A 557 -6.49 26.95 -12.52
C MET A 557 -6.81 27.21 -14.00
N SER A 558 -7.93 27.85 -14.31
CA SER A 558 -8.25 28.30 -15.68
C SER A 558 -7.56 29.63 -16.03
N LEU A 559 -7.07 30.37 -15.02
CA LEU A 559 -6.52 31.70 -15.20
C LEU A 559 -5.34 31.76 -16.19
N PRO A 560 -4.33 30.86 -16.14
CA PRO A 560 -3.24 30.87 -17.12
C PRO A 560 -3.73 30.73 -18.57
N GLY A 561 -4.70 29.84 -18.81
CA GLY A 561 -5.29 29.64 -20.12
C GLY A 561 -6.00 30.88 -20.64
N VAL A 562 -6.82 31.51 -19.79
CA VAL A 562 -7.54 32.77 -20.10
C VAL A 562 -6.58 33.94 -20.35
N LEU A 563 -5.47 33.99 -19.61
CA LEU A 563 -4.46 35.03 -19.78
C LEU A 563 -3.56 34.80 -21.01
N GLY A 564 -3.61 33.61 -21.63
CA GLY A 564 -2.74 33.21 -22.73
C GLY A 564 -1.30 32.98 -22.28
N ILE A 565 -1.10 32.45 -21.07
CA ILE A 565 0.23 32.16 -20.55
C ILE A 565 0.77 30.89 -21.20
N ASP A 566 2.03 30.96 -21.64
CA ASP A 566 2.75 29.81 -22.13
C ASP A 566 3.01 28.80 -20.99
N PRO A 567 2.64 27.51 -21.14
CA PRO A 567 2.95 26.47 -20.17
C PRO A 567 4.43 26.41 -19.80
N HIS A 568 5.36 26.83 -20.65
CA HIS A 568 6.81 26.87 -20.41
C HIS A 568 7.43 28.28 -20.46
N GLY A 569 6.66 29.32 -20.76
CA GLY A 569 7.16 30.70 -20.74
C GLY A 569 7.36 31.25 -19.33
N GLU A 570 7.90 32.46 -19.24
CA GLU A 570 8.24 33.10 -17.97
C GLU A 570 7.01 33.18 -17.03
N ALA A 571 7.15 32.60 -15.84
CA ALA A 571 6.18 32.73 -14.78
C ALA A 571 6.49 33.98 -13.96
N PRO A 572 5.49 34.68 -13.38
CA PRO A 572 5.76 35.78 -12.45
C PRO A 572 6.71 35.35 -11.35
N ASP A 573 7.79 36.12 -11.16
CA ASP A 573 8.84 35.79 -10.21
C ASP A 573 8.34 35.89 -8.76
N PRO A 574 8.77 34.96 -7.89
CA PRO A 574 8.63 35.10 -6.46
C PRO A 574 9.57 36.21 -5.92
N PRO A 575 9.31 36.75 -4.71
CA PRO A 575 8.24 36.32 -3.84
C PRO A 575 6.93 37.02 -4.18
N TYR A 576 5.83 36.27 -4.23
CA TYR A 576 4.47 36.78 -4.46
C TYR A 576 3.50 36.42 -3.33
N LEU A 577 3.98 35.76 -2.27
CA LEU A 577 3.32 35.66 -0.97
C LEU A 577 4.28 36.17 0.10
N ARG A 578 3.78 36.58 1.27
CA ARG A 578 4.61 37.04 2.39
C ARG A 578 4.07 36.48 3.70
N ALA A 579 4.97 36.11 4.60
CA ALA A 579 4.62 35.91 6.00
C ALA A 579 4.44 37.26 6.72
N ASP A 580 3.75 37.24 7.86
CA ASP A 580 3.72 38.39 8.77
C ASP A 580 5.12 38.65 9.36
N ALA A 581 5.60 39.89 9.21
CA ALA A 581 6.98 40.25 9.57
C ALA A 581 7.27 40.09 11.07
N ALA A 582 6.29 40.38 11.94
CA ALA A 582 6.47 40.23 13.39
C ALA A 582 6.58 38.76 13.78
N ARG A 583 5.80 37.88 13.14
CA ARG A 583 5.91 36.42 13.31
C ARG A 583 7.24 35.87 12.79
N VAL A 584 7.74 36.38 11.66
CA VAL A 584 9.07 36.00 11.14
C VAL A 584 10.16 36.35 12.15
N GLU A 585 10.12 37.54 12.72
CA GLU A 585 11.13 37.97 13.70
C GLU A 585 11.05 37.16 15.01
N ALA A 586 9.83 36.89 15.49
CA ALA A 586 9.62 35.99 16.61
C ALA A 586 10.17 34.59 16.33
N MET A 587 10.01 34.08 15.10
CA MET A 587 10.59 32.79 14.70
C MET A 587 12.10 32.86 14.66
N ARG A 588 12.71 33.88 14.07
CA ARG A 588 14.17 34.04 14.08
C ARG A 588 14.74 34.04 15.49
N ALA A 589 14.10 34.75 16.43
CA ALA A 589 14.49 34.74 17.84
C ALA A 589 14.38 33.34 18.46
N LYS A 590 13.27 32.61 18.21
CA LYS A 590 13.08 31.22 18.67
C LYS A 590 14.15 30.29 18.11
N LEU A 591 14.45 30.38 16.82
CA LEU A 591 15.42 29.54 16.12
C LEU A 591 16.87 29.87 16.50
N ALA A 592 17.18 31.12 16.88
CA ALA A 592 18.52 31.56 17.29
C ALA A 592 19.02 30.85 18.57
N THR A 593 18.11 30.30 19.39
CA THR A 593 18.46 29.54 20.60
C THR A 593 19.23 28.25 20.30
N ARG A 594 19.15 27.73 19.08
CA ARG A 594 19.79 26.48 18.66
C ARG A 594 21.03 26.78 17.82
N ARG A 595 22.20 26.38 18.33
CA ARG A 595 23.47 26.49 17.59
C ARG A 595 23.54 25.37 16.55
N ALA A 596 23.41 25.73 15.28
CA ALA A 596 23.64 24.85 14.13
C ALA A 596 24.19 25.71 12.98
N LYS A 597 24.98 25.09 12.08
CA LYS A 597 25.51 25.79 10.90
C LYS A 597 24.43 26.08 9.86
N LEU A 598 23.41 25.22 9.82
CA LEU A 598 22.29 25.32 8.90
C LEU A 598 20.97 24.95 9.61
N LYS A 599 19.90 25.69 9.35
CA LYS A 599 18.54 25.39 9.83
C LYS A 599 17.64 25.02 8.66
N VAL A 600 17.20 23.77 8.62
CA VAL A 600 16.52 23.19 7.46
C VAL A 600 15.10 22.75 7.82
N GLY A 601 14.12 23.21 7.04
CA GLY A 601 12.76 22.72 7.10
C GLY A 601 12.58 21.46 6.25
N LEU A 602 11.88 20.44 6.76
CA LEU A 602 11.71 19.15 6.07
C LEU A 602 10.24 18.75 5.92
N SER A 603 9.84 18.35 4.71
CA SER A 603 8.56 17.69 4.43
C SER A 603 8.77 16.50 3.48
N TRP A 604 8.46 15.29 3.95
CA TRP A 604 8.81 14.05 3.25
C TRP A 604 7.60 13.32 2.64
N ALA A 605 6.37 13.69 3.03
CA ALA A 605 5.17 13.04 2.53
C ALA A 605 4.04 14.04 2.21
N GLY A 606 3.20 13.67 1.24
CA GLY A 606 1.95 14.38 0.95
C GLY A 606 0.76 13.79 1.70
N ASN A 607 -0.45 14.09 1.22
CA ASN A 607 -1.69 13.58 1.81
C ASN A 607 -1.84 12.06 1.54
N PRO A 608 -1.95 11.19 2.57
CA PRO A 608 -2.02 9.74 2.40
C PRO A 608 -3.25 9.26 1.63
N VAL A 609 -4.33 10.05 1.58
CA VAL A 609 -5.55 9.72 0.83
C VAL A 609 -5.34 9.84 -0.68
N GLN A 610 -4.36 10.63 -1.14
CA GLN A 610 -4.09 10.76 -2.57
C GLN A 610 -3.43 9.48 -3.11
N GLN A 611 -3.97 8.93 -4.19
CA GLN A 611 -3.49 7.65 -4.76
C GLN A 611 -2.00 7.69 -5.14
N ASN A 612 -1.52 8.81 -5.68
CA ASN A 612 -0.12 8.99 -6.05
C ASN A 612 0.81 9.24 -4.85
N ASN A 613 0.29 9.38 -3.62
CA ASN A 613 1.11 9.74 -2.47
C ASN A 613 2.21 8.71 -2.18
N ARG A 614 1.93 7.42 -2.39
CA ARG A 614 2.89 6.32 -2.25
C ARG A 614 4.14 6.52 -3.10
N ARG A 615 3.99 7.01 -4.33
CA ARG A 615 5.09 7.15 -5.30
C ARG A 615 5.87 8.45 -5.15
N ARG A 616 5.30 9.47 -4.50
CA ARG A 616 5.91 10.81 -4.32
C ARG A 616 6.36 11.13 -2.90
N SER A 617 6.17 10.21 -1.95
CA SER A 617 6.61 10.36 -0.56
C SER A 617 7.88 9.55 -0.33
N ILE A 618 8.81 10.11 0.43
CA ILE A 618 10.03 9.44 0.87
C ILE A 618 9.71 8.76 2.20
N PRO A 619 9.89 7.43 2.34
CA PRO A 619 9.84 6.78 3.65
C PRO A 619 10.82 7.46 4.61
N LEU A 620 10.35 7.89 5.79
CA LEU A 620 11.15 8.71 6.70
C LEU A 620 12.44 8.01 7.15
N ALA A 621 12.42 6.68 7.25
CA ALA A 621 13.61 5.88 7.56
C ALA A 621 14.76 6.07 6.56
N LEU A 622 14.46 6.34 5.27
CA LEU A 622 15.50 6.60 4.27
C LEU A 622 16.19 7.95 4.47
N LEU A 623 15.58 8.88 5.22
CA LEU A 623 16.16 10.19 5.53
C LEU A 623 17.10 10.16 6.74
N ALA A 624 17.24 9.02 7.43
CA ALA A 624 18.11 8.88 8.60
C ALA A 624 19.54 9.42 8.37
N PRO A 625 20.23 9.14 7.25
CA PRO A 625 21.58 9.69 7.01
C PRO A 625 21.66 11.22 6.97
N LEU A 626 20.54 11.91 6.70
CA LEU A 626 20.47 13.37 6.75
C LEU A 626 20.13 13.86 8.16
N LEU A 627 19.19 13.18 8.82
CA LEU A 627 18.65 13.55 10.14
C LEU A 627 19.61 13.30 11.31
N GLU A 628 20.57 12.39 11.14
CA GLU A 628 21.61 12.04 12.12
C GLU A 628 22.78 13.04 12.15
N ARG A 629 22.73 14.09 11.33
CA ARG A 629 23.76 15.11 11.25
C ARG A 629 23.58 16.19 12.32
N ASP A 630 24.58 16.36 13.18
CA ASP A 630 24.56 17.34 14.28
C ASP A 630 24.89 18.79 13.85
N ASP A 631 25.45 18.98 12.65
CA ASP A 631 25.76 20.29 12.07
C ASP A 631 24.52 21.02 11.51
N ILE A 632 23.39 20.31 11.37
CA ILE A 632 22.12 20.80 10.83
C ILE A 632 21.03 20.71 11.90
N ALA A 633 20.29 21.81 12.09
CA ALA A 633 19.04 21.79 12.86
C ALA A 633 17.85 21.54 11.94
N TRP A 634 17.19 20.41 12.12
CA TRP A 634 16.03 20.00 11.31
C TRP A 634 14.70 20.40 11.95
N TYR A 635 13.80 20.98 11.15
CA TYR A 635 12.48 21.43 11.56
C TYR A 635 11.41 20.74 10.71
N SER A 636 10.45 20.07 11.33
CA SER A 636 9.37 19.43 10.59
C SER A 636 8.39 20.46 10.04
N LEU A 637 8.14 20.38 8.73
CA LEU A 637 7.06 21.08 8.02
C LEU A 637 5.91 20.13 7.68
N GLN A 638 6.04 18.85 8.05
CA GLN A 638 5.02 17.82 7.90
C GLN A 638 3.82 18.13 8.81
N ARG A 639 2.62 17.75 8.36
CA ARG A 639 1.42 17.83 9.19
C ARG A 639 1.41 16.74 10.26
N VAL A 640 0.54 16.90 11.25
CA VAL A 640 0.41 16.04 12.45
C VAL A 640 0.19 14.56 12.12
N ASP A 641 -0.38 14.24 10.95
CA ASP A 641 -0.56 12.86 10.47
C ASP A 641 0.75 12.11 10.14
N GLY A 642 1.90 12.79 10.15
CA GLY A 642 3.23 12.17 10.03
C GLY A 642 3.88 11.75 11.36
N GLU A 643 3.27 12.08 12.51
CA GLU A 643 3.89 11.89 13.82
C GLU A 643 4.02 10.41 14.22
N ASP A 644 3.09 9.56 13.78
CA ASP A 644 3.15 8.11 13.99
C ASP A 644 4.39 7.48 13.32
N GLU A 645 4.73 7.95 12.11
CA GLU A 645 5.94 7.51 11.40
C GLU A 645 7.20 8.02 12.13
N MET A 646 7.21 9.28 12.57
CA MET A 646 8.32 9.84 13.35
C MET A 646 8.60 9.06 14.63
N ALA A 647 7.56 8.62 15.34
CA ALA A 647 7.71 7.82 16.56
C ALA A 647 8.42 6.48 16.30
N SER A 648 8.27 5.92 15.10
CA SER A 648 8.88 4.65 14.70
C SER A 648 10.32 4.75 14.18
N VAL A 649 10.81 5.97 13.87
CA VAL A 649 12.13 6.20 13.27
C VAL A 649 13.05 6.90 14.27
N PRO A 650 14.08 6.23 14.84
CA PRO A 650 14.95 6.83 15.84
C PRO A 650 15.62 8.15 15.41
N ALA A 651 16.06 8.24 14.16
CA ALA A 651 16.67 9.45 13.60
C ALA A 651 15.71 10.65 13.56
N ALA A 652 14.39 10.43 13.53
CA ALA A 652 13.40 11.50 13.53
C ALA A 652 13.31 12.25 14.88
N ARG A 653 13.94 11.75 15.94
CA ARG A 653 14.03 12.46 17.24
C ARG A 653 14.76 13.81 17.13
N SER A 654 15.58 14.01 16.09
CA SER A 654 16.25 15.28 15.85
C SER A 654 15.33 16.35 15.23
N LEU A 655 14.17 15.96 14.68
CA LEU A 655 13.22 16.88 14.06
C LEU A 655 12.48 17.71 15.11
N VAL A 656 12.61 19.02 14.99
CA VAL A 656 11.90 19.98 15.83
C VAL A 656 10.47 20.16 15.32
N LEU A 657 9.50 19.91 16.19
CA LEU A 657 8.08 20.12 15.94
C LEU A 657 7.69 21.54 16.39
N ALA A 658 7.70 22.49 15.46
CA ALA A 658 7.23 23.86 15.72
C ALA A 658 5.71 23.92 15.57
N ASP A 659 4.97 24.44 16.56
CA ASP A 659 3.49 24.53 16.51
C ASP A 659 3.00 25.35 15.31
N GLU A 660 3.81 26.33 14.90
CA GLU A 660 3.58 27.20 13.75
C GLU A 660 3.43 26.43 12.43
N ARG A 661 3.87 25.16 12.36
CA ARG A 661 3.71 24.28 11.19
C ARG A 661 2.25 23.95 10.84
N ASN A 662 1.32 24.14 11.78
CA ASN A 662 -0.06 23.67 11.65
C ASN A 662 -0.99 24.68 10.96
N GLU A 663 -0.61 25.95 10.85
CA GLU A 663 -1.32 26.97 10.08
C GLU A 663 -0.45 27.52 8.94
N PHE A 664 -1.05 27.99 7.84
CA PHE A 664 -0.28 28.44 6.68
C PHE A 664 0.56 29.69 6.95
N MET A 665 0.05 30.65 7.72
CA MET A 665 0.78 31.89 8.04
C MET A 665 1.96 31.62 8.97
N GLY A 666 1.75 30.88 10.06
CA GLY A 666 2.81 30.38 10.93
C GLY A 666 3.87 29.57 10.17
N LYS A 667 3.45 28.69 9.26
CA LYS A 667 4.38 27.91 8.44
C LYS A 667 5.19 28.77 7.49
N ALA A 668 4.58 29.79 6.88
CA ALA A 668 5.29 30.76 6.07
C ALA A 668 6.35 31.51 6.90
N ALA A 669 6.01 31.94 8.12
CA ALA A 669 6.93 32.61 9.03
C ALA A 669 8.11 31.70 9.42
N LEU A 670 7.84 30.43 9.70
CA LEU A 670 8.88 29.42 9.95
C LEU A 670 9.80 29.25 8.73
N MET A 671 9.26 29.08 7.53
CA MET A 671 10.04 28.95 6.29
C MET A 671 10.91 30.19 5.98
N GLU A 672 10.42 31.39 6.26
CA GLU A 672 11.19 32.63 6.09
C GLU A 672 12.32 32.78 7.12
N ALA A 673 12.20 32.14 8.28
CA ALA A 673 13.23 32.13 9.33
C ALA A 673 14.28 31.01 9.16
N LEU A 674 14.03 30.04 8.27
CA LEU A 674 14.94 28.93 7.94
C LEU A 674 15.93 29.31 6.83
N ASP A 675 17.07 28.62 6.80
CA ASP A 675 18.09 28.77 5.76
C ASP A 675 17.70 28.08 4.46
N LEU A 676 17.06 26.90 4.58
CA LEU A 676 16.71 26.03 3.46
C LEU A 676 15.41 25.26 3.76
N VAL A 677 14.62 24.98 2.74
CA VAL A 677 13.49 24.05 2.80
C VAL A 677 13.77 22.85 1.90
N VAL A 678 13.70 21.64 2.44
CA VAL A 678 13.73 20.37 1.70
C VAL A 678 12.33 19.78 1.72
N SER A 679 11.75 19.53 0.55
CA SER A 679 10.37 19.02 0.45
C SER A 679 10.22 18.05 -0.71
N VAL A 680 9.36 17.04 -0.57
CA VAL A 680 8.73 16.42 -1.76
C VAL A 680 7.76 17.39 -2.42
N CYS A 681 7.33 17.14 -3.66
CA CYS A 681 6.35 17.98 -4.36
C CYS A 681 5.00 18.03 -3.61
N THR A 682 4.80 19.00 -2.72
CA THR A 682 3.58 19.22 -1.91
C THR A 682 3.30 20.73 -1.81
N SER A 683 2.22 21.12 -1.13
CA SER A 683 1.95 22.53 -0.83
C SER A 683 3.11 23.21 -0.10
N ASN A 684 3.94 22.47 0.65
CA ASN A 684 5.10 23.04 1.34
C ASN A 684 6.18 23.50 0.34
N ALA A 685 6.43 22.72 -0.73
CA ALA A 685 7.34 23.12 -1.81
C ALA A 685 6.84 24.38 -2.54
N HIS A 686 5.52 24.44 -2.82
CA HIS A 686 4.92 25.60 -3.47
C HIS A 686 4.91 26.84 -2.57
N LEU A 687 4.70 26.68 -1.27
CA LEU A 687 4.76 27.77 -0.29
C LEU A 687 6.17 28.34 -0.20
N ALA A 688 7.18 27.49 0.02
CA ALA A 688 8.57 27.93 0.13
C ALA A 688 9.04 28.64 -1.15
N GLY A 689 8.66 28.10 -2.32
CA GLY A 689 8.91 28.73 -3.61
C GLY A 689 8.19 30.08 -3.78
N ALA A 690 6.93 30.20 -3.34
CA ALA A 690 6.17 31.45 -3.40
C ALA A 690 6.74 32.57 -2.51
N LEU A 691 7.41 32.17 -1.42
CA LEU A 691 8.15 33.03 -0.49
C LEU A 691 9.59 33.32 -0.95
N ALA A 692 10.00 32.83 -2.13
CA ALA A 692 11.37 32.94 -2.65
C ALA A 692 12.44 32.41 -1.67
N ARG A 693 12.13 31.34 -0.92
CA ARG A 693 13.12 30.70 -0.04
C ARG A 693 13.98 29.73 -0.85
N PRO A 694 15.27 29.55 -0.49
CA PRO A 694 16.05 28.43 -0.99
C PRO A 694 15.28 27.13 -0.73
N THR A 695 14.97 26.39 -1.80
CA THR A 695 14.07 25.23 -1.70
C THR A 695 14.62 24.06 -2.52
N TRP A 696 14.78 22.90 -1.90
CA TRP A 696 15.16 21.67 -2.59
C TRP A 696 13.96 20.74 -2.68
N ILE A 697 13.63 20.34 -3.90
CA ILE A 697 12.41 19.58 -4.19
C ILE A 697 12.79 18.19 -4.68
N ALA A 698 12.45 17.18 -3.87
CA ALA A 698 12.57 15.78 -4.27
C ALA A 698 11.36 15.37 -5.12
N LEU A 699 11.63 14.88 -6.33
CA LEU A 699 10.64 14.52 -7.33
C LEU A 699 10.64 13.01 -7.57
N ALA A 700 9.43 12.46 -7.63
CA ALA A 700 9.18 11.09 -8.07
C ALA A 700 9.64 10.90 -9.52
N TYR A 701 9.83 9.64 -9.91
CA TYR A 701 10.26 9.27 -11.27
C TYR A 701 9.35 9.86 -12.36
N ALA A 702 8.03 9.74 -12.19
CA ALA A 702 7.02 10.43 -12.99
C ALA A 702 6.52 11.67 -12.22
N PRO A 703 7.11 12.86 -12.45
CA PRO A 703 6.76 14.06 -11.72
C PRO A 703 5.44 14.67 -12.22
N ASP A 704 4.87 15.57 -11.41
CA ASP A 704 3.82 16.47 -11.87
C ASP A 704 4.30 17.33 -13.05
N TRP A 705 3.40 17.61 -14.00
CA TRP A 705 3.69 18.30 -15.26
C TRP A 705 4.40 19.65 -15.09
N ARG A 706 4.22 20.31 -13.95
CA ARG A 706 4.86 21.60 -13.64
C ARG A 706 6.38 21.50 -13.59
N TRP A 707 6.92 20.36 -13.20
CA TRP A 707 8.36 20.20 -13.00
C TRP A 707 9.10 19.78 -14.26
N GLY A 708 8.39 19.43 -15.33
CA GLY A 708 8.98 18.85 -16.53
C GLY A 708 9.71 17.53 -16.25
N THR A 709 10.38 16.99 -17.26
CA THR A 709 11.01 15.66 -17.19
C THR A 709 12.51 15.68 -16.93
N THR A 710 13.19 16.84 -17.09
CA THR A 710 14.65 16.93 -17.04
C THR A 710 15.14 18.18 -16.30
N GLY A 711 16.43 18.23 -16.00
CA GLY A 711 17.09 19.37 -15.38
C GLY A 711 16.90 19.46 -13.86
N SER A 712 17.76 20.25 -13.22
CA SER A 712 17.78 20.45 -11.75
C SER A 712 17.22 21.81 -11.32
N SER A 713 16.66 22.59 -12.24
CA SER A 713 16.07 23.90 -11.98
C SER A 713 14.60 23.91 -12.41
N THR A 714 13.88 24.93 -11.95
CA THR A 714 12.48 25.14 -12.31
C THR A 714 12.23 26.61 -12.58
N ARG A 715 11.51 26.89 -13.67
CA ARG A 715 11.06 28.25 -13.99
C ARG A 715 10.02 28.80 -13.03
N TRP A 716 9.35 27.93 -12.28
CA TRP A 716 8.31 28.36 -11.34
C TRP A 716 8.86 29.05 -10.11
N TYR A 717 10.07 28.64 -9.70
CA TYR A 717 10.73 29.03 -8.46
C TYR A 717 12.24 29.11 -8.71
N PRO A 718 12.78 30.28 -9.07
CA PRO A 718 14.21 30.44 -9.36
C PRO A 718 15.15 30.07 -8.21
N THR A 719 14.65 30.15 -6.96
CA THR A 719 15.38 29.74 -5.75
C THR A 719 15.30 28.24 -5.47
N ALA A 720 14.63 27.47 -6.32
CA ALA A 720 14.44 26.05 -6.12
C ALA A 720 15.40 25.19 -6.96
N ARG A 721 15.89 24.12 -6.33
CA ARG A 721 16.67 23.04 -6.95
C ARG A 721 15.86 21.75 -6.94
N LEU A 722 15.83 21.04 -8.06
CA LEU A 722 15.12 19.77 -8.21
C LEU A 722 16.10 18.60 -8.08
N PHE A 723 15.68 17.57 -7.35
CA PHE A 723 16.34 16.27 -7.23
C PHE A 723 15.37 15.20 -7.71
N ARG A 724 15.77 14.36 -8.66
CA ARG A 724 14.86 13.48 -9.39
C ARG A 724 15.25 12.03 -9.19
N GLN A 725 14.25 11.17 -9.00
CA GLN A 725 14.49 9.73 -9.07
C GLN A 725 15.00 9.34 -10.46
N GLY A 726 16.07 8.53 -10.50
CA GLY A 726 16.55 7.92 -11.73
C GLY A 726 15.72 6.69 -12.16
N ALA A 727 15.04 6.05 -11.20
CA ALA A 727 14.14 4.93 -11.41
C ALA A 727 12.97 4.99 -10.40
N PRO A 728 11.79 4.40 -10.72
CA PRO A 728 10.66 4.36 -9.80
C PRO A 728 11.06 3.82 -8.42
N GLY A 729 10.82 4.61 -7.37
CA GLY A 729 11.06 4.20 -5.99
C GLY A 729 12.51 4.34 -5.50
N ASP A 730 13.47 4.75 -6.33
CA ASP A 730 14.87 5.00 -5.91
C ASP A 730 15.00 6.33 -5.15
N TRP A 731 14.41 6.38 -3.97
CA TRP A 731 14.58 7.50 -3.04
C TRP A 731 15.96 7.52 -2.40
N THR A 732 16.62 6.38 -2.26
CA THR A 732 17.95 6.28 -1.65
C THR A 732 18.97 7.10 -2.43
N SER A 733 18.96 7.06 -3.77
CA SER A 733 19.87 7.90 -4.57
C SER A 733 19.54 9.38 -4.47
N VAL A 734 18.26 9.74 -4.44
CA VAL A 734 17.82 11.14 -4.24
C VAL A 734 18.30 11.68 -2.89
N VAL A 735 18.13 10.92 -1.80
CA VAL A 735 18.60 11.30 -0.47
C VAL A 735 20.11 11.46 -0.44
N ARG A 736 20.86 10.58 -1.11
CA ARG A 736 22.32 10.69 -1.24
C ARG A 736 22.74 11.98 -1.95
N GLU A 737 22.09 12.32 -3.06
CA GLU A 737 22.35 13.56 -3.79
C GLU A 737 22.05 14.81 -2.97
N ILE A 738 20.96 14.78 -2.20
CA ILE A 738 20.63 15.83 -1.23
C ILE A 738 21.74 15.95 -0.18
N GLY A 739 22.23 14.84 0.36
CA GLY A 739 23.34 14.83 1.32
C GLY A 739 24.60 15.48 0.77
N VAL A 740 25.03 15.10 -0.44
CA VAL A 740 26.18 15.72 -1.12
C VAL A 740 25.95 17.21 -1.38
N ALA A 741 24.72 17.63 -1.69
CA ALA A 741 24.39 19.03 -1.84
C ALA A 741 24.45 19.79 -0.51
N LEU A 742 24.02 19.17 0.61
CA LEU A 742 24.14 19.76 1.95
C LEU A 742 25.60 19.96 2.35
N ASP A 743 26.47 18.99 2.06
CA ASP A 743 27.91 19.13 2.35
C ASP A 743 28.49 20.38 1.68
N ARG A 744 28.15 20.61 0.41
CA ARG A 744 28.59 21.81 -0.32
C ARG A 744 28.02 23.11 0.25
N GLU A 745 26.77 23.09 0.71
CA GLU A 745 26.13 24.25 1.36
C GLU A 745 26.79 24.57 2.71
N LEU A 746 27.20 23.54 3.45
CA LEU A 746 27.91 23.66 4.72
C LEU A 746 29.35 24.14 4.53
N ASP A 747 30.05 23.67 3.50
CA ASP A 747 31.42 24.11 3.17
C ASP A 747 31.48 25.57 2.73
N ALA A 748 30.37 26.10 2.17
CA ALA A 748 30.27 27.49 1.72
C ALA A 748 30.00 28.50 2.87
N ARG A 749 29.74 28.03 4.09
CA ARG A 749 29.37 28.84 5.27
C ARG A 749 30.46 28.81 6.33
#